data_AF-A0A660MPJ2-F1
#
_entry.id   AF-A0A660MPJ2-F1
#
_cell.length_a   1.000
_cell.length_b   1.000
_cell.length_c   1.000
_cell.angle_alpha   90.00
_cell.angle_beta   90.00
_cell.angle_gamma   90.00
#
_symmetry.space_group_name_H-M   'P 1'
#
loop_
_entity.id
_entity.type
_entity.pdbx_description
1 polymer ?
#
loop_
_entity_poly.entity_id
_entity_poly.type
_entity_poly.pdbx_seq_one_letter_code
_entity_poly.pdbx_strand_id
1 'polypeptide(L)'
;MNRYCYKTIYSKTLQRIIVVAEHARGEGKAGRSNITTYPIADSFCALRQLSWRIALATGSLLILPLAQAQIVADPQAPREHQPQVLLSTEQLPQVDIQTPSAAGVSVNEYRQFDVGQEGALLNNSRKGAPTHTGGWVSGNPNLIKGEAQVIVNQVNSSAPSQLHGHIEVAGQKADVILANPAGISVNGSGFINAGKTWLTTGSPQLENGTFNGVNVERGTVHIGERGLDVRNSDYAAIIAKASKIDGPVQAGDRPLDVITGSNHVASDGKISGKGGSSTGSANTAIDTGQLGGMYGGSIRLISTDQGVGVNHAGAVQAQQLQISADGKLINRGSIDSDQLELDAHSLDNHGRISQGSGTLQVSAKTLDNAGSIRRNHVPENPKAQTGNDTAGTKTTAKSRGKDGHIHLKEGLDNRGQISSGSELHLQIDKNLNNPGQLDVGALQVKDGETHNSGRIQAETASIRGNKLDNSGHFSASKHIDAATHEMDNSGVLMAPSLYLRGDSLNNSGQIIGTGSGSMQIWTADWNNYGHVGNSAGGSAPDNSDTDGAQNKTATRKQTGGSSAATTSSSDNSAGSSSLTFSHITNSGSISQSGGVDLNVAGTFTNRGDMTLKSLNYQGETLDNREGKIRSQTAAVQATTLDNESGLFAAEHITRLDIQKLNNKNGVFYSGDDLRFSVAHFENPAGSTIGSGKTLSVKSPIIDNDGRLFANNVLELEAQRLNNRGNLQGGALAIDTVELNNPGTIEQTGRGILTVKAKNLHNQKDGI
;
A
#
# COMPACT_ATOMS: atom_id res chain seq x y z
N MET A 1 42.38 -18.82 28.74
CA MET A 1 41.14 -19.22 28.06
C MET A 1 40.25 -17.98 27.95
N ASN A 2 40.36 -17.22 26.86
CA ASN A 2 39.44 -16.12 26.57
C ASN A 2 38.25 -16.68 25.77
N ARG A 3 37.13 -16.91 26.44
CA ARG A 3 35.84 -17.19 25.79
C ARG A 3 35.13 -15.84 25.60
N TYR A 4 34.59 -15.60 24.41
CA TYR A 4 33.65 -14.52 24.02
C TYR A 4 34.19 -13.24 23.36
N CYS A 5 35.46 -13.16 22.94
CA CYS A 5 35.89 -12.08 22.04
C CYS A 5 35.88 -12.59 20.58
N TYR A 6 34.95 -12.07 19.78
CA TYR A 6 34.90 -12.31 18.33
C TYR A 6 35.21 -11.03 17.56
N LYS A 7 35.87 -11.15 16.41
CA LYS A 7 36.11 -10.04 15.48
C LYS A 7 35.31 -10.27 14.20
N THR A 8 34.82 -9.19 13.61
CA THR A 8 34.22 -9.22 12.27
C THR A 8 35.30 -8.99 11.21
N ILE A 9 35.37 -9.86 10.21
CA ILE A 9 36.23 -9.69 9.04
C ILE A 9 35.39 -9.79 7.76
N TYR A 10 35.79 -9.08 6.71
CA TYR A 10 35.17 -9.24 5.40
C TYR A 10 35.78 -10.46 4.68
N SER A 11 34.97 -11.48 4.40
CA SER A 11 35.41 -12.66 3.64
C SER A 11 35.26 -12.39 2.15
N LYS A 12 36.39 -12.30 1.42
CA LYS A 12 36.39 -12.16 -0.04
C LYS A 12 35.73 -13.33 -0.76
N THR A 13 35.87 -14.55 -0.23
CA THR A 13 35.27 -15.76 -0.82
C THR A 13 33.75 -15.77 -0.69
N LEU A 14 33.22 -15.22 0.42
CA LEU A 14 31.77 -15.22 0.69
C LEU A 14 31.10 -13.87 0.40
N GLN A 15 31.86 -12.86 -0.05
CA GLN A 15 31.41 -11.49 -0.32
C GLN A 15 30.58 -10.86 0.83
N ARG A 16 30.88 -11.21 2.09
CA ARG A 16 30.15 -10.72 3.28
C ARG A 16 31.02 -10.65 4.52
N ILE A 17 30.59 -9.87 5.52
CA ILE A 17 31.21 -9.83 6.84
C ILE A 17 30.88 -11.12 7.59
N ILE A 18 31.89 -11.76 8.17
CA ILE A 18 31.77 -12.96 8.99
C ILE A 18 32.43 -12.75 10.35
N VAL A 19 31.89 -13.42 11.36
CA VAL A 19 32.43 -13.43 12.73
C VAL A 19 33.48 -14.53 12.82
N VAL A 20 34.69 -14.18 13.26
CA VAL A 20 35.80 -15.12 13.44
C VAL A 20 36.34 -15.07 14.86
N ALA A 21 36.91 -16.20 15.30
CA ALA A 21 37.65 -16.26 16.56
C ALA A 21 38.82 -15.26 16.53
N GLU A 22 39.16 -14.68 17.68
CA GLU A 22 40.22 -13.66 17.82
C GLU A 22 41.60 -14.06 17.28
N HIS A 23 41.84 -15.36 17.04
CA HIS A 23 43.09 -15.90 16.52
C HIS A 23 43.15 -16.06 15.00
N ALA A 24 42.07 -15.74 14.27
CA ALA A 24 42.10 -15.79 12.81
C ALA A 24 43.09 -14.75 12.26
N ARG A 25 44.13 -15.21 11.53
CA ARG A 25 45.11 -14.34 10.87
C ARG A 25 44.65 -14.07 9.44
N GLY A 26 44.48 -12.80 9.08
CA GLY A 26 44.28 -12.40 7.69
C GLY A 26 45.58 -12.54 6.89
N GLU A 27 45.48 -12.96 5.63
CA GLU A 27 46.60 -12.87 4.69
C GLU A 27 46.76 -11.42 4.21
N GLY A 28 47.88 -10.79 4.58
CA GLY A 28 48.20 -9.42 4.19
C GLY A 28 49.39 -8.84 4.97
N LYS A 29 50.60 -9.24 4.57
CA LYS A 29 51.93 -8.69 4.90
C LYS A 29 52.18 -8.23 6.35
N ALA A 30 52.80 -9.13 7.12
CA ALA A 30 53.73 -8.75 8.18
C ALA A 30 55.15 -8.58 7.59
N GLY A 31 55.78 -7.44 7.89
CA GLY A 31 57.23 -7.31 7.95
C GLY A 31 57.60 -7.02 9.41
N ARG A 32 58.15 -8.01 10.11
CA ARG A 32 58.59 -7.94 11.51
C ARG A 32 60.01 -7.37 11.57
N SER A 33 60.28 -6.43 12.47
CA SER A 33 61.54 -6.41 13.22
C SER A 33 61.51 -5.50 14.45
N ASN A 34 61.69 -6.15 15.60
CA ASN A 34 62.42 -5.79 16.81
C ASN A 34 62.21 -4.42 17.48
N ILE A 35 61.59 -4.51 18.67
CA ILE A 35 61.58 -3.53 19.73
C ILE A 35 62.97 -3.48 20.36
N THR A 36 63.65 -2.35 20.18
CA THR A 36 64.75 -1.86 21.03
C THR A 36 64.36 -0.48 21.51
N THR A 37 64.26 -0.32 22.82
CA THR A 37 63.98 0.92 23.53
C THR A 37 65.16 1.88 23.39
N TYR A 38 64.94 3.01 22.69
CA TYR A 38 65.75 4.22 22.77
C TYR A 38 64.83 5.45 22.77
N PRO A 39 65.22 6.53 23.47
CA PRO A 39 64.34 7.64 23.80
C PRO A 39 63.93 8.43 22.55
N ILE A 40 62.75 9.03 22.63
CA ILE A 40 62.25 10.00 21.66
C ILE A 40 63.20 11.20 21.70
N ALA A 41 64.20 11.20 20.82
CA ALA A 41 64.97 12.38 20.50
C ALA A 41 64.24 13.09 19.35
N ASP A 42 63.78 14.29 19.65
CA ASP A 42 63.30 15.30 18.72
C ASP A 42 64.07 15.28 17.40
N SER A 43 63.43 14.83 16.34
CA SER A 43 63.90 15.07 14.98
C SER A 43 63.21 16.34 14.45
N PHE A 44 63.52 17.48 15.07
CA PHE A 44 63.44 18.75 14.36
C PHE A 44 64.51 18.73 13.27
N CYS A 45 64.10 18.57 12.03
CA CYS A 45 64.97 18.93 10.92
C CYS A 45 65.11 20.46 10.94
N ALA A 46 66.19 20.97 11.53
CA ALA A 46 66.50 22.39 11.49
C ALA A 46 66.84 22.77 10.04
N LEU A 47 65.84 23.26 9.31
CA LEU A 47 66.04 23.97 8.06
C LEU A 47 67.00 25.14 8.32
N ARG A 48 68.17 25.12 7.67
CA ARG A 48 69.18 26.19 7.76
C ARG A 48 68.51 27.56 7.55
N GLN A 49 68.94 28.58 8.30
CA GLN A 49 68.42 29.96 8.24
C GLN A 49 68.34 30.54 6.82
N LEU A 50 69.18 30.05 5.90
CA LEU A 50 69.16 30.45 4.49
C LEU A 50 67.86 30.02 3.78
N SER A 51 67.28 28.87 4.13
CA SER A 51 66.06 28.33 3.54
C SER A 51 64.81 29.13 3.92
N TRP A 52 64.76 29.63 5.17
CA TRP A 52 63.70 30.54 5.63
C TRP A 52 63.76 31.90 4.92
N ARG A 53 64.97 32.42 4.71
CA ARG A 53 65.17 33.69 4.01
C ARG A 53 64.88 33.58 2.52
N ILE A 54 65.22 32.46 1.88
CA ILE A 54 64.87 32.21 0.48
C ILE A 54 63.36 32.06 0.33
N ALA A 55 62.68 31.28 1.19
CA ALA A 55 61.23 31.11 1.10
C ALA A 55 60.44 32.42 1.39
N LEU A 56 60.97 33.30 2.26
CA LEU A 56 60.46 34.66 2.45
C LEU A 56 60.76 35.60 1.27
N ALA A 57 61.93 35.48 0.64
CA ALA A 57 62.35 36.32 -0.49
C ALA A 57 61.72 35.90 -1.83
N THR A 58 61.36 34.62 -2.00
CA THR A 58 60.70 34.09 -3.21
C THR A 58 59.17 33.99 -3.06
N GLY A 59 58.60 34.46 -1.94
CA GLY A 59 57.16 34.49 -1.71
C GLY A 59 56.47 33.13 -1.65
N SER A 60 57.22 32.04 -1.41
CA SER A 60 56.72 30.66 -1.45
C SER A 60 56.19 30.14 -0.11
N LEU A 61 56.18 30.97 0.94
CA LEU A 61 55.30 30.75 2.09
C LEU A 61 53.89 31.26 1.74
N LEU A 62 53.03 30.35 1.29
CA LEU A 62 51.59 30.52 1.40
C LEU A 62 51.21 30.46 2.88
N ILE A 63 51.17 31.61 3.54
CA ILE A 63 50.40 31.75 4.78
C ILE A 63 48.94 31.67 4.34
N LEU A 64 48.33 30.49 4.46
CA LEU A 64 46.88 30.37 4.34
C LEU A 64 46.30 31.22 5.47
N PRO A 65 45.50 32.27 5.20
CA PRO A 65 44.80 32.94 6.26
C PRO A 65 43.88 31.89 6.92
N LEU A 66 44.02 31.69 8.22
CA LEU A 66 42.95 31.11 9.02
C LEU A 66 41.74 32.00 8.76
N ALA A 67 40.71 31.47 8.10
CA ALA A 67 39.47 32.20 7.88
C ALA A 67 38.90 32.58 9.25
N GLN A 68 39.11 33.83 9.67
CA GLN A 68 38.45 34.37 10.85
C GLN A 68 37.01 34.68 10.46
N ALA A 69 36.05 34.26 11.29
CA ALA A 69 34.68 34.71 11.15
C ALA A 69 34.66 36.24 11.24
N GLN A 70 34.11 36.90 10.22
CA GLN A 70 34.16 38.35 10.09
C GLN A 70 32.81 38.88 9.60
N ILE A 71 32.32 39.92 10.28
CA ILE A 71 31.18 40.73 9.81
C ILE A 71 31.74 42.03 9.26
N VAL A 72 31.43 42.34 8.01
CA VAL A 72 31.98 43.49 7.28
C VAL A 72 30.85 44.20 6.55
N ALA A 73 30.54 45.43 6.98
CA ALA A 73 29.59 46.31 6.30
C ALA A 73 29.99 46.54 4.84
N ASP A 74 29.01 46.68 3.95
CA ASP A 74 29.25 46.97 2.54
C ASP A 74 29.54 48.47 2.34
N PRO A 75 30.78 48.87 2.04
CA PRO A 75 31.11 50.27 1.83
C PRO A 75 30.50 50.84 0.54
N GLN A 76 29.96 49.98 -0.35
CA GLN A 76 29.28 50.40 -1.58
C GLN A 76 27.76 50.57 -1.41
N ALA A 77 27.19 50.10 -0.29
CA ALA A 77 25.77 50.30 0.01
C ALA A 77 25.46 51.77 0.34
N PRO A 78 24.20 52.24 0.26
CA PRO A 78 23.80 53.56 0.76
C PRO A 78 24.22 53.75 2.23
N ARG A 79 24.59 54.96 2.64
CA ARG A 79 25.12 55.21 4.01
C ARG A 79 24.14 54.79 5.10
N GLU A 80 22.85 54.99 4.85
CA GLU A 80 21.73 54.58 5.67
C GLU A 80 21.58 53.06 5.81
N HIS A 81 22.33 52.25 5.03
CA HIS A 81 22.37 50.79 5.11
C HIS A 81 23.74 50.24 5.56
N GLN A 82 24.72 51.09 5.89
CA GLN A 82 26.07 50.67 6.29
C GLN A 82 26.20 50.55 7.82
N PRO A 83 25.95 49.40 8.46
CA PRO A 83 26.01 49.30 9.91
C PRO A 83 27.42 49.51 10.46
N GLN A 84 27.52 49.87 11.74
CA GLN A 84 28.80 49.89 12.44
C GLN A 84 29.04 48.53 13.08
N VAL A 85 30.21 47.94 12.82
CA VAL A 85 30.63 46.68 13.44
C VAL A 85 31.71 46.99 14.47
N LEU A 86 31.42 46.65 15.72
CA LEU A 86 32.22 46.90 16.91
C LEU A 86 32.49 45.57 17.62
N LEU A 87 33.30 45.60 18.67
CA LEU A 87 33.41 44.49 19.61
C LEU A 87 32.67 44.86 20.90
N SER A 88 31.90 43.91 21.43
CA SER A 88 31.26 44.05 22.74
C SER A 88 32.29 44.00 23.86
N THR A 89 31.84 44.23 25.10
CA THR A 89 32.69 44.07 26.29
C THR A 89 33.27 42.67 26.42
N GLU A 90 32.51 41.66 25.98
CA GLU A 90 32.89 40.24 25.99
C GLU A 90 33.61 39.80 24.69
N GLN A 91 34.05 40.75 23.86
CA GLN A 91 34.76 40.50 22.60
C GLN A 91 33.94 39.74 21.53
N LEU A 92 32.61 39.83 21.58
CA LEU A 92 31.76 39.35 20.49
C LEU A 92 31.61 40.46 19.42
N PRO A 93 31.55 40.13 18.13
CA PRO A 93 31.11 41.06 17.09
C PRO A 93 29.74 41.66 17.43
N GLN A 94 29.65 42.98 17.51
CA GLN A 94 28.44 43.74 17.74
C GLN A 94 28.13 44.59 16.52
N VAL A 95 26.93 44.44 15.97
CA VAL A 95 26.42 45.25 14.87
C VAL A 95 25.47 46.30 15.45
N ASP A 96 25.89 47.55 15.44
CA ASP A 96 24.98 48.68 15.66
C ASP A 96 24.17 48.90 14.38
N ILE A 97 22.96 48.32 14.36
CA ILE A 97 22.06 48.34 13.22
C ILE A 97 21.67 49.77 12.82
N GLN A 98 21.24 49.92 11.57
CA GLN A 98 20.86 51.20 10.99
C GLN A 98 19.49 51.70 11.45
N THR A 99 19.25 52.99 11.24
CA THR A 99 17.99 53.66 11.62
C THR A 99 16.80 52.97 10.93
N PRO A 100 15.78 52.52 11.67
CA PRO A 100 14.61 51.91 11.07
C PRO A 100 13.80 52.88 10.20
N SER A 101 13.14 52.35 9.17
CA SER A 101 12.11 53.04 8.40
C SER A 101 10.90 53.41 9.27
N ALA A 102 9.96 54.20 8.72
CA ALA A 102 8.69 54.49 9.39
C ALA A 102 7.84 53.22 9.68
N ALA A 103 8.06 52.14 8.92
CA ALA A 103 7.44 50.84 9.14
C ALA A 103 8.23 49.95 10.12
N GLY A 104 9.32 50.46 10.70
CA GLY A 104 10.14 49.75 11.68
C GLY A 104 11.15 48.77 11.07
N VAL A 105 11.51 48.91 9.80
CA VAL A 105 12.48 48.03 9.12
C VAL A 105 13.87 48.68 9.12
N SER A 106 14.86 48.04 9.73
CA SER A 106 16.27 48.40 9.63
C SER A 106 16.96 47.54 8.57
N VAL A 107 17.52 48.17 7.54
CA VAL A 107 18.26 47.48 6.47
C VAL A 107 19.74 47.67 6.68
N ASN A 108 20.48 46.56 6.66
CA ASN A 108 21.91 46.52 6.94
C ASN A 108 22.58 45.68 5.86
N GLU A 109 23.48 46.29 5.10
CA GLU A 109 24.15 45.66 3.97
C GLU A 109 25.61 45.34 4.27
N TYR A 110 26.06 44.16 3.85
CA TYR A 110 27.36 43.59 4.19
C TYR A 110 28.07 43.04 2.95
N ARG A 111 29.39 43.12 2.94
CA ARG A 111 30.23 42.33 2.02
C ARG A 111 30.52 40.93 2.54
N GLN A 112 30.40 40.74 3.84
CA GLN A 112 30.61 39.46 4.52
C GLN A 112 29.84 39.49 5.83
N PHE A 113 29.13 38.41 6.12
CA PHE A 113 28.44 38.22 7.40
C PHE A 113 28.68 36.78 7.82
N ASP A 114 29.77 36.56 8.54
CA ASP A 114 30.13 35.28 9.12
C ASP A 114 30.15 35.41 10.65
N VAL A 115 29.59 34.40 11.32
CA VAL A 115 29.46 34.35 12.79
C VAL A 115 30.27 33.17 13.28
N GLY A 116 31.28 33.42 14.13
CA GLY A 116 32.06 32.36 14.75
C GLY A 116 31.33 31.69 15.89
N GLN A 117 32.00 30.78 16.60
CA GLN A 117 31.39 30.03 17.72
C GLN A 117 31.06 30.92 18.91
N GLU A 118 31.76 32.05 19.04
CA GLU A 118 31.52 33.10 20.01
C GLU A 118 30.14 33.77 19.85
N GLY A 119 29.56 33.74 18.65
CA GLY A 119 28.28 34.38 18.35
C GLY A 119 28.43 35.85 17.92
N ALA A 120 27.29 36.51 17.69
CA ALA A 120 27.23 37.92 17.27
C ALA A 120 26.01 38.63 17.88
N LEU A 121 26.12 39.93 18.09
CA LEU A 121 25.06 40.78 18.64
C LEU A 121 24.51 41.72 17.56
N LEU A 122 23.19 41.80 17.44
CA LEU A 122 22.49 42.84 16.70
C LEU A 122 21.95 43.85 17.71
N ASN A 123 22.56 45.03 17.80
CA ASN A 123 22.21 46.03 18.80
C ASN A 123 20.95 46.82 18.42
N ASN A 124 19.80 46.29 18.83
CA ASN A 124 18.48 46.91 18.70
C ASN A 124 18.03 47.64 20.00
N SER A 125 18.98 48.15 20.78
CA SER A 125 18.67 48.82 22.04
C SER A 125 18.90 50.33 21.94
N ARG A 126 17.88 51.14 22.20
CA ARG A 126 18.03 52.61 22.23
C ARG A 126 18.75 53.11 23.48
N LYS A 127 18.57 52.43 24.62
CA LYS A 127 19.06 52.87 25.94
C LYS A 127 20.18 52.01 26.51
N GLY A 128 20.57 50.96 25.79
CA GLY A 128 21.42 49.89 26.29
C GLY A 128 20.59 48.78 26.94
N ALA A 129 21.10 47.55 26.86
CA ALA A 129 20.39 46.37 27.34
C ALA A 129 21.37 45.26 27.76
N PRO A 130 21.02 44.44 28.74
CA PRO A 130 21.74 43.19 28.98
C PRO A 130 21.48 42.20 27.84
N THR A 131 22.47 41.37 27.54
CA THR A 131 22.40 40.26 26.59
C THR A 131 22.78 38.95 27.28
N HIS A 132 22.42 37.81 26.68
CA HIS A 132 22.72 36.48 27.18
C HIS A 132 24.17 36.09 26.90
N THR A 133 24.69 36.50 25.74
CA THR A 133 26.00 36.06 25.23
C THR A 133 27.09 37.13 25.30
N GLY A 134 26.72 38.42 25.26
CA GLY A 134 27.65 39.52 25.07
C GLY A 134 27.78 40.51 26.24
N GLY A 135 27.19 40.21 27.40
CA GLY A 135 27.18 41.12 28.55
C GLY A 135 26.29 42.35 28.33
N TRP A 136 26.70 43.50 28.85
CA TRP A 136 25.97 44.76 28.70
C TRP A 136 26.32 45.45 27.38
N VAL A 137 25.32 45.73 26.56
CA VAL A 137 25.46 46.49 25.31
C VAL A 137 24.96 47.92 25.51
N SER A 138 25.77 48.91 25.15
CA SER A 138 25.37 50.32 25.20
C SER A 138 24.30 50.66 24.15
N GLY A 139 23.53 51.72 24.38
CA GLY A 139 22.49 52.14 23.43
C GLY A 139 23.05 52.48 22.05
N ASN A 140 22.41 51.96 21.00
CA ASN A 140 22.74 52.21 19.60
C ASN A 140 22.32 53.64 19.21
N PRO A 141 23.27 54.52 18.84
CA PRO A 141 22.99 55.90 18.45
C PRO A 141 22.07 56.05 17.24
N ASN A 142 21.96 55.03 16.38
CA ASN A 142 21.10 55.07 15.19
C ASN A 142 19.60 54.96 15.53
N LEU A 143 19.25 54.53 16.75
CA LEU A 143 17.87 54.22 17.16
C LEU A 143 17.15 55.40 17.84
N ILE A 144 17.57 56.64 17.58
CA ILE A 144 16.95 57.85 18.16
C ILE A 144 15.44 57.92 17.85
N LYS A 145 15.05 57.43 16.66
CA LYS A 145 13.65 57.42 16.18
C LYS A 145 12.84 56.21 16.67
N GLY A 146 13.46 55.27 17.38
CA GLY A 146 12.84 54.02 17.83
C GLY A 146 13.66 52.80 17.40
N GLU A 147 13.40 51.69 18.07
CA GLU A 147 13.97 50.37 17.80
C GLU A 147 13.32 49.71 16.57
N ALA A 148 14.06 48.83 15.89
CA ALA A 148 13.57 48.07 14.75
C ALA A 148 12.55 47.00 15.18
N GLN A 149 11.55 46.76 14.34
CA GLN A 149 10.68 45.58 14.38
C GLN A 149 11.20 44.47 13.47
N VAL A 150 11.86 44.84 12.36
CA VAL A 150 12.49 43.91 11.41
C VAL A 150 13.91 44.38 11.14
N ILE A 151 14.88 43.47 11.26
CA ILE A 151 16.29 43.69 10.97
C ILE A 151 16.64 42.85 9.75
N VAL A 152 16.81 43.50 8.60
CA VAL A 152 17.26 42.88 7.36
C VAL A 152 18.78 42.98 7.30
N ASN A 153 19.44 41.83 7.26
CA ASN A 153 20.87 41.67 7.07
C ASN A 153 21.12 41.09 5.69
N GLN A 154 21.49 41.93 4.74
CA GLN A 154 21.68 41.55 3.34
C GLN A 154 23.16 41.51 2.99
N VAL A 155 23.62 40.40 2.44
CA VAL A 155 25.01 40.20 2.03
C VAL A 155 25.14 40.33 0.52
N ASN A 156 25.89 41.33 0.08
CA ASN A 156 26.26 41.57 -1.32
C ASN A 156 27.63 40.96 -1.60
N SER A 157 27.68 39.63 -1.70
CA SER A 157 28.91 38.87 -1.94
C SER A 157 28.70 37.71 -2.91
N SER A 158 29.80 37.22 -3.47
CA SER A 158 29.83 35.93 -4.18
C SER A 158 30.10 34.74 -3.26
N ALA A 159 30.48 35.00 -1.99
CA ALA A 159 30.77 33.98 -1.01
C ALA A 159 29.55 33.73 -0.09
N PRO A 160 29.27 32.47 0.27
CA PRO A 160 28.19 32.15 1.20
C PRO A 160 28.56 32.53 2.63
N SER A 161 27.56 32.93 3.42
CA SER A 161 27.72 33.23 4.85
C SER A 161 28.01 31.96 5.65
N GLN A 162 28.92 32.04 6.62
CA GLN A 162 29.25 30.95 7.55
C GLN A 162 28.74 31.28 8.94
N LEU A 163 27.80 30.49 9.46
CA LEU A 163 27.19 30.70 10.78
C LEU A 163 27.54 29.52 11.69
N HIS A 164 28.34 29.77 12.73
CA HIS A 164 28.85 28.77 13.65
C HIS A 164 28.51 29.02 15.13
N GLY A 165 27.81 30.12 15.43
CA GLY A 165 27.39 30.49 16.79
C GLY A 165 26.06 31.24 16.79
N HIS A 166 25.65 31.69 17.98
CA HIS A 166 24.35 32.33 18.18
C HIS A 166 24.33 33.78 17.70
N ILE A 167 23.22 34.21 17.12
CA ILE A 167 22.94 35.61 16.80
C ILE A 167 21.89 36.11 17.80
N GLU A 168 22.24 37.14 18.57
CA GLU A 168 21.39 37.69 19.60
C GLU A 168 20.96 39.12 19.29
N VAL A 169 19.65 39.41 19.38
CA VAL A 169 19.14 40.78 19.31
C VAL A 169 19.22 41.42 20.70
N ALA A 170 20.09 42.41 20.88
CA ALA A 170 20.18 43.16 22.13
C ALA A 170 19.06 44.20 22.22
N GLY A 171 18.36 44.26 23.35
CA GLY A 171 17.26 45.21 23.55
C GLY A 171 15.91 44.70 23.07
N GLN A 172 15.20 45.50 22.28
CA GLN A 172 13.85 45.15 21.85
C GLN A 172 13.88 43.95 20.88
N LYS A 173 13.02 42.96 21.14
CA LYS A 173 12.81 41.79 20.27
C LYS A 173 12.44 42.26 18.86
N ALA A 174 13.05 41.66 17.84
CA ALA A 174 12.79 41.98 16.43
C ALA A 174 12.84 40.72 15.56
N ASP A 175 12.21 40.79 14.38
CA ASP A 175 12.38 39.82 13.31
C ASP A 175 13.79 39.97 12.71
N VAL A 176 14.46 38.85 12.42
CA VAL A 176 15.81 38.80 11.85
C VAL A 176 15.75 38.09 10.50
N ILE A 177 16.10 38.81 9.44
CA ILE A 177 16.21 38.28 8.08
C ILE A 177 17.70 38.28 7.71
N LEU A 178 18.29 37.11 7.49
CA LEU A 178 19.65 36.97 6.99
C LEU A 178 19.60 36.51 5.53
N ALA A 179 19.91 37.43 4.61
CA ALA A 179 19.80 37.23 3.18
C ALA A 179 21.18 37.21 2.50
N ASN A 180 21.55 36.08 1.90
CA ASN A 180 22.76 35.97 1.09
C ASN A 180 22.49 35.13 -0.18
N PRO A 181 22.32 35.76 -1.35
CA PRO A 181 22.09 35.04 -2.61
C PRO A 181 23.20 34.08 -3.06
N ALA A 182 24.42 34.20 -2.51
CA ALA A 182 25.49 33.23 -2.77
C ALA A 182 25.31 31.92 -1.98
N GLY A 183 24.53 31.94 -0.90
CA GLY A 183 24.29 30.79 -0.02
C GLY A 183 24.53 31.10 1.45
N ILE A 184 24.09 30.18 2.31
CA ILE A 184 24.28 30.25 3.76
C ILE A 184 24.66 28.86 4.26
N SER A 185 25.73 28.76 5.02
CA SER A 185 26.21 27.54 5.68
C SER A 185 26.05 27.71 7.19
N VAL A 186 25.38 26.76 7.83
CA VAL A 186 25.09 26.76 9.26
C VAL A 186 25.69 25.53 9.89
N ASN A 187 26.47 25.68 10.96
CA ASN A 187 27.01 24.54 11.69
C ASN A 187 27.09 24.85 13.19
N GLY A 188 25.94 24.78 13.86
CA GLY A 188 25.81 25.02 15.31
C GLY A 188 25.38 26.44 15.67
N SER A 189 24.58 27.09 14.83
CA SER A 189 24.01 28.41 15.14
C SER A 189 22.64 28.32 15.79
N GLY A 190 22.25 29.43 16.41
CA GLY A 190 20.88 29.67 16.84
C GLY A 190 20.59 31.14 17.01
N PHE A 191 19.36 31.47 17.38
CA PHE A 191 18.89 32.84 17.50
C PHE A 191 18.39 33.11 18.90
N ILE A 192 18.67 34.29 19.44
CA ILE A 192 18.24 34.71 20.78
C ILE A 192 17.53 36.06 20.65
N ASN A 193 16.37 36.17 21.31
CA ASN A 193 15.53 37.37 21.29
C ASN A 193 15.09 37.78 19.87
N ALA A 194 14.89 36.80 18.99
CA ALA A 194 14.34 36.99 17.65
C ALA A 194 12.85 36.64 17.62
N GLY A 195 12.02 37.45 16.95
CA GLY A 195 10.62 37.12 16.65
C GLY A 195 10.55 36.06 15.57
N LYS A 196 10.65 36.49 14.32
CA LYS A 196 10.86 35.68 13.14
C LYS A 196 12.34 35.53 12.84
N THR A 197 12.75 34.35 12.37
CA THR A 197 14.12 34.11 11.88
C THR A 197 14.06 33.55 10.47
N TRP A 198 14.54 34.32 9.49
CA TRP A 198 14.67 33.85 8.10
C TRP A 198 16.14 33.71 7.70
N LEU A 199 16.50 32.51 7.27
CA LEU A 199 17.74 32.26 6.53
C LEU A 199 17.38 32.13 5.06
N THR A 200 17.81 33.09 4.24
CA THR A 200 17.38 33.16 2.85
C THR A 200 18.49 33.38 1.84
N THR A 201 18.39 32.73 0.69
CA THR A 201 19.21 33.07 -0.50
C THR A 201 18.46 33.97 -1.48
N GLY A 202 17.25 34.40 -1.10
CA GLY A 202 16.50 35.38 -1.85
C GLY A 202 16.91 36.81 -1.53
N SER A 203 16.71 37.69 -2.51
CA SER A 203 16.89 39.13 -2.35
C SER A 203 15.68 39.75 -1.62
N PRO A 204 15.87 40.45 -0.49
CA PRO A 204 14.80 41.16 0.21
C PRO A 204 14.03 42.13 -0.69
N GLN A 205 12.71 42.16 -0.54
CA GLN A 205 11.81 43.06 -1.27
C GLN A 205 11.24 44.09 -0.29
N LEU A 206 11.49 45.37 -0.59
CA LEU A 206 11.05 46.50 0.21
C LEU A 206 10.13 47.41 -0.61
N GLU A 207 8.99 47.79 -0.05
CA GLU A 207 8.06 48.75 -0.67
C GLU A 207 7.70 49.83 0.35
N ASN A 208 7.98 51.09 0.02
CA ASN A 208 7.75 52.24 0.91
C ASN A 208 8.31 52.04 2.34
N GLY A 209 9.46 51.35 2.45
CA GLY A 209 10.10 51.04 3.73
C GLY A 209 9.53 49.85 4.50
N THR A 210 8.55 49.13 3.95
CA THR A 210 7.98 47.89 4.51
C THR A 210 8.68 46.67 3.92
N PHE A 211 8.88 45.62 4.73
CA PHE A 211 9.39 44.33 4.27
C PHE A 211 8.25 43.46 3.73
N ASN A 212 8.27 43.23 2.41
CA ASN A 212 7.20 42.53 1.71
C ASN A 212 7.52 41.05 1.45
N GLY A 213 8.78 40.63 1.53
CA GLY A 213 9.19 39.26 1.24
C GLY A 213 10.59 39.15 0.65
N VAL A 214 10.84 38.03 -0.02
CA VAL A 214 12.12 37.72 -0.70
C VAL A 214 11.88 37.10 -2.07
N ASN A 215 12.74 37.42 -3.04
CA ASN A 215 12.78 36.78 -4.35
C ASN A 215 13.96 35.83 -4.45
N VAL A 216 13.69 34.54 -4.64
CA VAL A 216 14.68 33.45 -4.67
C VAL A 216 14.95 33.02 -6.11
N GLU A 217 16.21 33.06 -6.51
CA GLU A 217 16.64 32.63 -7.86
C GLU A 217 17.80 31.62 -7.83
N ARG A 218 18.66 31.70 -6.82
CA ARG A 218 19.90 30.91 -6.71
C ARG A 218 20.32 30.73 -5.25
N GLY A 219 21.40 30.00 -5.04
CA GLY A 219 22.04 29.81 -3.73
C GLY A 219 21.47 28.63 -2.94
N THR A 220 22.31 28.03 -2.10
CA THR A 220 21.94 26.90 -1.24
C THR A 220 22.04 27.30 0.23
N VAL A 221 21.08 26.85 1.03
CA VAL A 221 21.25 26.83 2.49
C VAL A 221 21.71 25.43 2.88
N HIS A 222 22.83 25.33 3.58
CA HIS A 222 23.38 24.08 4.10
C HIS A 222 23.36 24.09 5.62
N ILE A 223 22.68 23.13 6.23
CA ILE A 223 22.74 22.85 7.67
C ILE A 223 23.69 21.68 7.89
N GLY A 224 24.87 21.95 8.45
CA GLY A 224 25.88 20.97 8.81
C GLY A 224 25.54 20.20 10.09
N GLU A 225 26.46 19.31 10.48
CA GLU A 225 26.24 18.27 11.50
C GLU A 225 25.85 18.82 12.89
N ARG A 226 26.33 20.00 13.28
CA ARG A 226 25.99 20.62 14.57
C ARG A 226 24.59 21.26 14.58
N GLY A 227 23.95 21.36 13.42
CA GLY A 227 22.55 21.75 13.30
C GLY A 227 22.27 23.25 13.42
N LEU A 228 20.98 23.56 13.53
CA LEU A 228 20.39 24.90 13.70
C LEU A 228 19.37 24.86 14.84
N ASP A 229 19.51 25.74 15.83
CA ASP A 229 18.59 25.88 16.96
C ASP A 229 17.77 27.18 16.86
N VAL A 230 16.49 27.04 16.53
CA VAL A 230 15.52 28.13 16.39
C VAL A 230 14.38 28.03 17.40
N ARG A 231 14.55 27.26 18.49
CA ARG A 231 13.53 27.11 19.56
C ARG A 231 13.17 28.43 20.24
N ASN A 232 14.07 29.40 20.20
CA ASN A 232 13.87 30.73 20.78
C ASN A 232 13.27 31.75 19.78
N SER A 233 12.89 31.31 18.58
CA SER A 233 12.13 32.11 17.61
C SER A 233 10.64 31.75 17.66
N ASP A 234 9.75 32.69 17.38
CA ASP A 234 8.30 32.43 17.27
C ASP A 234 7.96 31.73 15.95
N TYR A 235 8.76 31.97 14.92
CA TYR A 235 8.66 31.35 13.61
C TYR A 235 10.03 31.36 12.94
N ALA A 236 10.38 30.26 12.26
CA ALA A 236 11.62 30.18 11.50
C ALA A 236 11.37 29.70 10.07
N ALA A 237 12.13 30.23 9.12
CA ALA A 237 12.09 29.76 7.75
C ALA A 237 13.49 29.65 7.13
N ILE A 238 13.71 28.57 6.39
CA ILE A 238 14.82 28.40 5.45
C ILE A 238 14.22 28.59 4.06
N ILE A 239 14.65 29.66 3.36
CA ILE A 239 14.07 30.06 2.07
C ILE A 239 15.19 30.13 1.03
N ALA A 240 15.32 29.14 0.15
CA ALA A 240 16.50 29.03 -0.70
C ALA A 240 16.21 28.45 -2.09
N LYS A 241 17.14 28.55 -3.04
CA LYS A 241 16.96 27.82 -4.31
C LYS A 241 17.02 26.31 -4.07
N ALA A 242 17.93 25.87 -3.19
CA ALA A 242 18.00 24.52 -2.68
C ALA A 242 18.43 24.52 -1.21
N SER A 243 18.11 23.44 -0.49
CA SER A 243 18.47 23.23 0.91
C SER A 243 19.10 21.85 1.10
N LYS A 244 20.19 21.80 1.85
CA LYS A 244 20.82 20.56 2.30
C LYS A 244 20.84 20.53 3.84
N ILE A 245 20.32 19.46 4.44
CA ILE A 245 20.16 19.34 5.88
C ILE A 245 20.84 18.07 6.37
N ASP A 246 22.11 18.18 6.78
CA ASP A 246 22.93 17.07 7.28
C ASP A 246 22.94 16.97 8.82
N GLY A 247 22.40 17.97 9.53
CA GLY A 247 22.24 17.97 10.99
C GLY A 247 20.84 18.40 11.46
N PRO A 248 20.59 18.43 12.78
CA PRO A 248 19.25 18.69 13.32
C PRO A 248 18.86 20.17 13.21
N VAL A 249 17.63 20.43 12.77
CA VAL A 249 16.94 21.72 12.86
C VAL A 249 15.89 21.63 13.95
N GLN A 250 16.05 22.42 15.00
CA GLN A 250 15.20 22.35 16.20
C GLN A 250 14.36 23.63 16.34
N ALA A 251 13.04 23.52 16.17
CA ALA A 251 12.06 24.58 16.38
C ALA A 251 11.19 24.35 17.62
N GLY A 252 11.28 23.19 18.27
CA GLY A 252 10.51 22.90 19.49
C GLY A 252 9.02 22.77 19.20
N ASP A 253 8.18 23.59 19.84
CA ASP A 253 6.74 23.67 19.59
C ASP A 253 6.36 24.71 18.53
N ARG A 254 7.35 25.35 17.89
CA ARG A 254 7.16 26.47 16.96
C ARG A 254 7.08 26.02 15.50
N PRO A 255 6.51 26.85 14.61
CA PRO A 255 6.47 26.56 13.19
C PRO A 255 7.84 26.74 12.51
N LEU A 256 8.16 25.81 11.62
CA LEU A 256 9.37 25.80 10.78
C LEU A 256 8.99 25.59 9.32
N ASP A 257 9.39 26.52 8.46
CA ASP A 257 9.25 26.37 7.02
C ASP A 257 10.59 26.09 6.34
N VAL A 258 10.59 25.17 5.39
CA VAL A 258 11.68 24.97 4.43
C VAL A 258 11.09 25.12 3.03
N ILE A 259 11.33 26.27 2.42
CA ILE A 259 10.76 26.65 1.12
C ILE A 259 11.89 26.72 0.10
N THR A 260 11.76 25.94 -0.97
CA THR A 260 12.79 25.78 -1.98
C THR A 260 12.28 25.93 -3.41
N GLY A 261 13.20 26.26 -4.31
CA GLY A 261 12.92 26.56 -5.73
C GLY A 261 12.94 28.06 -6.03
N SER A 262 12.62 28.40 -7.28
CA SER A 262 12.52 29.80 -7.73
C SER A 262 11.16 30.40 -7.38
N ASN A 263 11.13 31.24 -6.35
CA ASN A 263 9.87 31.78 -5.79
C ASN A 263 10.00 33.21 -5.30
N HIS A 264 8.86 33.88 -5.23
CA HIS A 264 8.64 34.97 -4.28
C HIS A 264 7.99 34.40 -3.01
N VAL A 265 8.58 34.66 -1.85
CA VAL A 265 8.01 34.33 -0.54
C VAL A 265 7.66 35.64 0.16
N ALA A 266 6.37 35.91 0.30
CA ALA A 266 5.85 37.10 0.97
C ALA A 266 6.17 37.06 2.47
N SER A 267 6.16 38.22 3.14
CA SER A 267 6.53 38.35 4.56
C SER A 267 5.66 37.55 5.54
N ASP A 268 4.48 37.09 5.12
CA ASP A 268 3.58 36.18 5.86
C ASP A 268 3.84 34.69 5.57
N GLY A 269 4.86 34.36 4.76
CA GLY A 269 5.21 32.99 4.38
C GLY A 269 4.38 32.43 3.22
N LYS A 270 3.54 33.24 2.55
CA LYS A 270 2.85 32.83 1.32
C LYS A 270 3.81 32.81 0.14
N ILE A 271 3.65 31.80 -0.72
CA ILE A 271 4.50 31.58 -1.88
C ILE A 271 3.74 32.03 -3.13
N SER A 272 4.40 32.81 -3.98
CA SER A 272 3.91 33.22 -5.30
C SER A 272 5.06 33.25 -6.31
N GLY A 273 4.76 33.20 -7.61
CA GLY A 273 5.77 33.19 -8.67
C GLY A 273 5.93 31.84 -9.38
N LYS A 274 6.54 31.87 -10.58
CA LYS A 274 6.67 30.70 -11.44
C LYS A 274 7.83 29.83 -10.93
N GLY A 275 7.50 28.66 -10.38
CA GLY A 275 8.45 27.57 -10.22
C GLY A 275 9.31 27.43 -11.48
N GLY A 276 10.63 27.50 -11.32
CA GLY A 276 11.53 27.49 -12.46
C GLY A 276 11.45 26.15 -13.18
N SER A 277 11.54 26.17 -14.51
CA SER A 277 11.87 24.94 -15.26
C SER A 277 13.37 24.68 -15.11
N SER A 278 13.75 23.75 -14.23
CA SER A 278 15.15 23.31 -14.14
C SER A 278 15.44 22.36 -15.31
N THR A 279 15.94 22.90 -16.41
CA THR A 279 16.41 22.11 -17.56
C THR A 279 17.80 21.47 -17.33
N GLY A 280 18.24 21.32 -16.07
CA GLY A 280 19.57 20.78 -15.75
C GLY A 280 19.82 20.38 -14.29
N SER A 281 20.14 19.09 -14.11
CA SER A 281 20.92 18.39 -13.06
C SER A 281 20.59 18.49 -11.57
N ALA A 282 19.88 19.50 -11.06
CA ALA A 282 19.48 19.50 -9.64
C ALA A 282 18.11 18.81 -9.49
N ASN A 283 18.10 17.48 -9.37
CA ASN A 283 16.86 16.70 -9.23
C ASN A 283 16.23 16.79 -7.83
N THR A 284 16.88 17.47 -6.87
CA THR A 284 16.47 17.53 -5.47
C THR A 284 16.62 18.96 -4.94
N ALA A 285 15.54 19.56 -4.45
CA ALA A 285 15.53 20.90 -3.87
C ALA A 285 15.74 20.86 -2.35
N ILE A 286 15.26 19.81 -1.69
CA ILE A 286 15.47 19.56 -0.26
C ILE A 286 16.12 18.19 -0.13
N ASP A 287 17.35 18.16 0.37
CA ASP A 287 18.11 16.92 0.60
C ASP A 287 18.47 16.80 2.09
N THR A 288 17.93 15.80 2.78
CA THR A 288 18.26 15.53 4.17
C THR A 288 19.14 14.30 4.30
N GLY A 289 20.25 14.43 5.03
CA GLY A 289 21.15 13.32 5.35
C GLY A 289 20.59 12.43 6.46
N GLN A 290 21.23 11.28 6.71
CA GLN A 290 20.82 10.33 7.77
C GLN A 290 20.88 10.92 9.19
N LEU A 291 21.80 11.86 9.41
CA LEU A 291 21.94 12.60 10.67
C LEU A 291 21.09 13.88 10.68
N GLY A 292 20.52 14.25 9.53
CA GLY A 292 19.60 15.35 9.39
C GLY A 292 18.29 15.08 10.13
N GLY A 293 17.71 16.10 10.73
CA GLY A 293 16.39 15.97 11.33
C GLY A 293 15.70 17.30 11.46
N MET A 294 14.38 17.31 11.45
CA MET A 294 13.58 18.52 11.63
C MET A 294 12.52 18.27 12.69
N TYR A 295 12.50 19.12 13.71
CA TYR A 295 11.67 18.95 14.89
C TYR A 295 10.94 20.26 15.18
N GLY A 296 9.60 20.27 15.08
CA GLY A 296 8.80 21.48 15.25
C GLY A 296 7.36 21.18 15.65
N GLY A 297 6.62 22.20 16.08
CA GLY A 297 5.17 22.06 16.30
C GLY A 297 4.44 21.91 14.97
N SER A 298 4.81 22.74 13.99
CA SER A 298 4.33 22.71 12.62
C SER A 298 5.51 22.78 11.67
N ILE A 299 5.55 21.93 10.65
CA ILE A 299 6.62 21.95 9.63
C ILE A 299 5.97 22.02 8.24
N ARG A 300 6.47 22.90 7.38
CA ARG A 300 6.16 22.88 5.94
C ARG A 300 7.43 22.67 5.13
N LEU A 301 7.45 21.65 4.28
CA LEU A 301 8.53 21.35 3.34
C LEU A 301 7.99 21.56 1.92
N ILE A 302 8.44 22.60 1.24
CA ILE A 302 7.86 23.01 -0.04
C ILE A 302 8.96 23.09 -1.11
N SER A 303 8.80 22.31 -2.18
CA SER A 303 9.61 22.35 -3.41
C SER A 303 8.71 22.71 -4.58
N THR A 304 9.02 23.84 -5.21
CA THR A 304 8.16 24.54 -6.19
C THR A 304 8.69 24.48 -7.63
N ASP A 305 9.95 24.11 -7.82
CA ASP A 305 10.51 23.97 -9.16
C ASP A 305 9.93 22.71 -9.80
N GLN A 306 9.44 22.85 -11.03
CA GLN A 306 8.76 21.77 -11.74
C GLN A 306 9.69 20.56 -11.90
N GLY A 307 9.22 19.40 -11.43
CA GLY A 307 9.98 18.13 -11.48
C GLY A 307 11.12 18.01 -10.46
N VAL A 308 11.35 19.01 -9.61
CA VAL A 308 12.40 18.95 -8.58
C VAL A 308 11.84 18.35 -7.28
N GLY A 309 12.51 17.31 -6.81
CA GLY A 309 12.05 16.46 -5.73
C GLY A 309 12.55 16.84 -4.34
N VAL A 310 12.13 16.02 -3.37
CA VAL A 310 12.59 16.02 -1.98
C VAL A 310 13.20 14.66 -1.69
N ASN A 311 14.42 14.63 -1.15
CA ASN A 311 15.07 13.42 -0.67
C ASN A 311 15.18 13.51 0.85
N HIS A 312 14.54 12.57 1.55
CA HIS A 312 14.53 12.52 2.99
C HIS A 312 15.17 11.21 3.49
N ALA A 313 16.29 11.30 4.22
CA ALA A 313 16.94 10.15 4.84
C ALA A 313 17.01 10.21 6.37
N GLY A 314 16.64 11.34 6.96
CA GLY A 314 16.74 11.62 8.40
C GLY A 314 15.43 11.38 9.18
N ALA A 315 15.18 12.19 10.20
CA ALA A 315 13.91 12.18 10.96
C ALA A 315 13.15 13.51 10.82
N VAL A 316 11.88 13.47 10.42
CA VAL A 316 10.97 14.62 10.52
C VAL A 316 9.90 14.31 11.54
N GLN A 317 9.79 15.16 12.57
CA GLN A 317 8.79 15.01 13.61
C GLN A 317 8.06 16.34 13.85
N ALA A 318 6.74 16.34 13.66
CA ALA A 318 5.90 17.51 13.93
C ALA A 318 4.46 17.17 14.32
N GLN A 319 3.77 18.02 15.06
CA GLN A 319 2.33 17.84 15.29
C GLN A 319 1.54 18.04 13.99
N GLN A 320 1.96 19.01 13.17
CA GLN A 320 1.43 19.26 11.83
C GLN A 320 2.58 19.24 10.83
N LEU A 321 2.46 18.45 9.77
CA LEU A 321 3.45 18.36 8.71
C LEU A 321 2.77 18.49 7.35
N GLN A 322 3.21 19.48 6.58
CA GLN A 322 2.86 19.61 5.16
C GLN A 322 4.12 19.38 4.31
N ILE A 323 4.03 18.48 3.34
CA ILE A 323 5.06 18.28 2.33
C ILE A 323 4.43 18.52 0.97
N SER A 324 4.95 19.48 0.21
CA SER A 324 4.54 19.76 -1.17
C SER A 324 5.75 19.69 -2.06
N ALA A 325 5.74 18.81 -3.06
CA ALA A 325 6.82 18.63 -4.01
C ALA A 325 6.28 18.51 -5.44
N ASP A 326 6.57 19.48 -6.29
CA ASP A 326 6.25 19.40 -7.72
C ASP A 326 6.95 18.21 -8.42
N GLY A 327 8.02 17.67 -7.82
CA GLY A 327 8.72 16.48 -8.28
C GLY A 327 8.49 15.25 -7.39
N LYS A 328 9.51 14.38 -7.36
CA LYS A 328 9.47 13.12 -6.63
C LYS A 328 9.85 13.30 -5.16
N LEU A 329 9.06 12.75 -4.24
CA LEU A 329 9.42 12.61 -2.83
C LEU A 329 10.00 11.23 -2.58
N ILE A 330 11.23 11.15 -2.08
CA ILE A 330 11.90 9.90 -1.68
C ILE A 330 12.04 9.92 -0.16
N ASN A 331 11.39 8.98 0.52
CA ASN A 331 11.57 8.77 1.96
C ASN A 331 12.38 7.50 2.22
N ARG A 332 13.55 7.63 2.84
CA ARG A 332 14.38 6.54 3.38
C ARG A 332 14.53 6.61 4.90
N GLY A 333 14.05 7.70 5.52
CA GLY A 333 14.13 7.96 6.95
C GLY A 333 12.80 7.72 7.67
N SER A 334 12.53 8.49 8.72
CA SER A 334 11.24 8.52 9.40
C SER A 334 10.53 9.85 9.22
N ILE A 335 9.23 9.77 8.94
CA ILE A 335 8.29 10.90 8.94
C ILE A 335 7.21 10.56 9.96
N ASP A 336 7.16 11.31 11.05
CA ASP A 336 6.22 11.09 12.14
C ASP A 336 5.42 12.38 12.41
N SER A 337 4.10 12.32 12.21
CA SER A 337 3.24 13.49 12.48
C SER A 337 1.84 13.14 12.95
N ASP A 338 1.22 13.99 13.77
CA ASP A 338 -0.20 13.82 14.10
C ASP A 338 -1.11 14.18 12.91
N GLN A 339 -0.85 15.29 12.23
CA GLN A 339 -1.57 15.75 11.03
C GLN A 339 -0.59 15.79 9.86
N LEU A 340 -0.70 14.85 8.92
CA LEU A 340 0.18 14.73 7.77
C LEU A 340 -0.57 15.02 6.46
N GLU A 341 -0.13 16.07 5.76
CA GLU A 341 -0.51 16.37 4.38
C GLU A 341 0.71 16.23 3.47
N LEU A 342 0.60 15.40 2.44
CA LEU A 342 1.65 15.12 1.48
C LEU A 342 1.07 15.23 0.07
N ASP A 343 1.56 16.19 -0.71
CA ASP A 343 1.25 16.32 -2.13
C ASP A 343 2.57 16.26 -2.92
N ALA A 344 2.72 15.23 -3.74
CA ALA A 344 3.92 15.04 -4.54
C ALA A 344 3.57 14.56 -5.95
N HIS A 345 4.44 14.79 -6.94
CA HIS A 345 4.23 14.15 -8.25
C HIS A 345 4.27 12.62 -8.12
N SER A 346 5.28 12.08 -7.42
CA SER A 346 5.42 10.66 -7.14
C SER A 346 6.05 10.45 -5.76
N LEU A 347 5.65 9.41 -5.05
CA LEU A 347 6.16 9.06 -3.72
C LEU A 347 6.90 7.70 -3.76
N ASP A 348 8.18 7.70 -3.39
CA ASP A 348 8.96 6.50 -3.11
C ASP A 348 9.19 6.37 -1.61
N ASN A 349 8.49 5.46 -0.96
CA ASN A 349 8.65 5.20 0.47
C ASN A 349 9.44 3.91 0.71
N HIS A 350 10.70 4.05 1.13
CA HIS A 350 11.57 2.96 1.58
C HIS A 350 11.77 2.98 3.10
N GLY A 351 11.44 4.09 3.76
CA GLY A 351 11.51 4.25 5.20
C GLY A 351 10.14 4.09 5.87
N ARG A 352 9.90 4.91 6.89
CA ARG A 352 8.67 4.90 7.67
C ARG A 352 7.92 6.23 7.50
N ILE A 353 6.62 6.13 7.23
CA ILE A 353 5.65 7.23 7.35
C ILE A 353 4.65 6.81 8.42
N SER A 354 4.58 7.56 9.51
CA SER A 354 3.68 7.32 10.63
C SER A 354 2.82 8.54 10.86
N GLN A 355 1.52 8.32 10.84
CA GLN A 355 0.55 9.29 11.27
C GLN A 355 0.01 8.91 12.66
N GLY A 356 0.02 9.87 13.59
CA GLY A 356 -0.42 9.73 14.98
C GLY A 356 -1.94 9.79 15.13
N SER A 357 -2.46 10.73 15.92
CA SER A 357 -3.89 10.79 16.29
C SER A 357 -4.78 11.63 15.37
N GLY A 358 -4.18 12.40 14.45
CA GLY A 358 -4.87 13.30 13.53
C GLY A 358 -5.26 12.71 12.17
N THR A 359 -5.00 13.46 11.09
CA THR A 359 -5.37 13.08 9.71
C THR A 359 -4.15 12.70 8.88
N LEU A 360 -4.36 11.78 7.94
CA LEU A 360 -3.41 11.45 6.87
C LEU A 360 -4.05 11.84 5.54
N GLN A 361 -3.39 12.70 4.76
CA GLN A 361 -3.77 13.07 3.41
C GLN A 361 -2.55 12.91 2.50
N VAL A 362 -2.61 11.97 1.56
CA VAL A 362 -1.55 11.74 0.59
C VAL A 362 -2.14 11.83 -0.81
N SER A 363 -1.61 12.74 -1.62
CA SER A 363 -1.92 12.91 -3.04
C SER A 363 -0.64 12.68 -3.84
N ALA A 364 -0.69 11.73 -4.78
CA ALA A 364 0.39 11.52 -5.73
C ALA A 364 -0.11 10.95 -7.05
N LYS A 365 0.74 10.96 -8.08
CA LYS A 365 0.49 10.20 -9.32
C LYS A 365 0.73 8.72 -9.06
N THR A 366 1.91 8.39 -8.53
CA THR A 366 2.32 7.02 -8.22
C THR A 366 2.89 6.93 -6.80
N LEU A 367 2.72 5.75 -6.20
CA LEU A 367 3.35 5.38 -4.94
C LEU A 367 4.11 4.05 -5.11
N ASP A 368 5.42 4.08 -4.92
CA ASP A 368 6.24 2.89 -4.69
C ASP A 368 6.50 2.77 -3.18
N ASN A 369 5.88 1.79 -2.53
CA ASN A 369 6.04 1.52 -1.11
C ASN A 369 6.82 0.24 -0.87
N ALA A 370 8.07 0.39 -0.42
CA ALA A 370 8.94 -0.68 0.07
C ALA A 370 9.08 -0.72 1.60
N GLY A 371 8.76 0.39 2.26
CA GLY A 371 8.82 0.53 3.71
C GLY A 371 7.44 0.37 4.35
N SER A 372 7.13 1.24 5.32
CA SER A 372 5.84 1.21 6.02
C SER A 372 5.12 2.56 5.98
N ILE A 373 3.82 2.54 5.69
CA ILE A 373 2.91 3.67 5.90
C ILE A 373 1.87 3.24 6.94
N ARG A 374 1.83 3.92 8.09
CA ARG A 374 0.97 3.53 9.22
C ARG A 374 0.17 4.71 9.75
N ARG A 375 -1.09 4.46 10.15
CA ARG A 375 -1.92 5.40 10.90
C ARG A 375 -2.17 4.92 12.31
N ASN A 376 -2.51 5.84 13.21
CA ASN A 376 -2.83 5.59 14.61
C ASN A 376 -1.75 4.78 15.35
N HIS A 377 -0.50 4.89 14.89
CA HIS A 377 0.61 4.24 15.56
C HIS A 377 1.13 5.16 16.67
N VAL A 378 1.11 4.66 17.90
CA VAL A 378 1.81 5.30 19.03
C VAL A 378 3.30 5.23 18.71
N PRO A 379 4.06 6.34 18.69
CA PRO A 379 5.49 6.31 18.40
C PRO A 379 6.19 5.31 19.32
N GLU A 380 6.69 4.20 18.77
CA GLU A 380 7.58 3.31 19.50
C GLU A 380 8.94 3.98 19.68
N ASN A 381 9.52 3.79 20.86
CA ASN A 381 10.79 4.37 21.28
C ASN A 381 11.88 4.12 20.19
N PRO A 382 12.54 5.16 19.65
CA PRO A 382 13.39 5.08 18.43
C PRO A 382 14.68 4.23 18.55
N LYS A 383 14.83 3.39 19.58
CA LYS A 383 15.98 2.49 19.79
C LYS A 383 15.75 1.04 19.37
N ALA A 384 14.58 0.68 18.84
CA ALA A 384 14.28 -0.66 18.33
C ALA A 384 13.98 -0.59 16.82
N GLN A 385 15.02 -0.53 15.99
CA GLN A 385 14.86 -0.61 14.54
C GLN A 385 15.87 -1.57 13.93
N THR A 386 15.52 -2.87 13.95
CA THR A 386 16.03 -3.86 13.00
C THR A 386 14.96 -4.94 12.77
N GLY A 387 14.17 -4.80 11.70
CA GLY A 387 13.54 -5.90 10.96
C GLY A 387 12.35 -6.63 11.59
N ASN A 388 11.26 -6.70 10.82
CA ASN A 388 10.07 -7.56 11.02
C ASN A 388 9.36 -7.42 12.36
N ASP A 389 8.56 -6.36 12.51
CA ASP A 389 7.47 -6.34 13.49
C ASP A 389 6.18 -6.89 12.84
N THR A 390 6.01 -8.19 13.04
CA THR A 390 4.78 -8.93 12.79
C THR A 390 3.63 -8.29 13.57
N ALA A 391 2.50 -8.08 12.89
CA ALA A 391 1.27 -7.56 13.46
C ALA A 391 0.92 -8.25 14.81
N GLY A 392 0.88 -7.48 15.90
CA GLY A 392 0.82 -8.10 17.22
C GLY A 392 0.36 -7.21 18.37
N THR A 393 -0.52 -6.23 18.13
CA THR A 393 -1.53 -5.82 19.13
C THR A 393 -2.51 -4.86 18.47
N LYS A 394 -3.76 -5.31 18.30
CA LYS A 394 -4.91 -4.40 18.24
C LYS A 394 -5.02 -3.71 19.60
N THR A 395 -4.16 -2.73 19.88
CA THR A 395 -4.57 -1.70 20.82
C THR A 395 -5.71 -1.00 20.12
N THR A 396 -6.92 -1.20 20.63
CA THR A 396 -8.07 -0.40 20.27
C THR A 396 -7.76 1.04 20.67
N ALA A 397 -7.03 1.76 19.82
CA ALA A 397 -7.06 3.20 19.81
C ALA A 397 -8.53 3.54 19.59
N LYS A 398 -9.19 4.00 20.66
CA LYS A 398 -10.55 4.54 20.57
C LYS A 398 -10.54 5.49 19.38
N SER A 399 -11.38 5.22 18.38
CA SER A 399 -11.58 6.04 17.18
C SER A 399 -11.59 7.51 17.58
N ARG A 400 -10.48 8.20 17.30
CA ARG A 400 -10.21 9.59 17.71
C ARG A 400 -9.74 10.46 16.55
N GLY A 401 -9.50 9.88 15.37
CA GLY A 401 -9.09 10.60 14.16
C GLY A 401 -10.21 10.65 13.12
N LYS A 402 -10.17 11.65 12.23
CA LYS A 402 -10.95 11.62 10.98
C LYS A 402 -10.37 10.54 10.05
N ASP A 403 -11.15 10.07 9.08
CA ASP A 403 -10.66 9.15 8.05
C ASP A 403 -9.44 9.75 7.32
N GLY A 404 -8.52 8.86 6.97
CA GLY A 404 -7.29 9.18 6.27
C GLY A 404 -7.45 8.78 4.82
N HIS A 405 -6.82 9.52 3.92
CA HIS A 405 -6.96 9.30 2.50
C HIS A 405 -5.58 9.22 1.84
N ILE A 406 -5.42 8.20 1.00
CA ILE A 406 -4.34 8.13 0.02
C ILE A 406 -5.02 8.09 -1.35
N HIS A 407 -4.81 9.11 -2.16
CA HIS A 407 -5.30 9.17 -3.54
C HIS A 407 -4.13 9.15 -4.52
N LEU A 408 -4.11 8.12 -5.36
CA LEU A 408 -3.12 7.89 -6.40
C LEU A 408 -3.78 8.02 -7.77
N LYS A 409 -3.31 8.96 -8.60
CA LYS A 409 -3.89 9.22 -9.94
C LYS A 409 -3.52 8.18 -11.00
N GLU A 410 -2.49 7.39 -10.74
CA GLU A 410 -2.06 6.30 -11.62
C GLU A 410 -1.94 4.99 -10.87
N GLY A 411 -0.92 4.79 -10.04
CA GLY A 411 -0.70 3.44 -9.51
C GLY A 411 0.02 3.31 -8.19
N LEU A 412 -0.14 2.12 -7.61
CA LEU A 412 0.47 1.67 -6.38
C LEU A 412 1.28 0.40 -6.63
N ASP A 413 2.59 0.46 -6.36
CA ASP A 413 3.45 -0.71 -6.19
C ASP A 413 3.73 -0.88 -4.69
N ASN A 414 3.08 -1.85 -4.04
CA ASN A 414 3.24 -2.08 -2.60
C ASN A 414 3.98 -3.40 -2.32
N ARG A 415 5.30 -3.30 -2.08
CA ARG A 415 6.14 -4.42 -1.60
C ARG A 415 6.38 -4.40 -0.09
N GLY A 416 6.02 -3.30 0.58
CA GLY A 416 6.08 -3.13 2.02
C GLY A 416 4.72 -3.29 2.70
N GLN A 417 4.45 -2.44 3.70
CA GLN A 417 3.21 -2.44 4.47
C GLN A 417 2.49 -1.08 4.38
N ILE A 418 1.19 -1.10 4.10
CA ILE A 418 0.29 0.05 4.33
C ILE A 418 -0.81 -0.42 5.27
N SER A 419 -0.86 0.13 6.49
CA SER A 419 -1.76 -0.35 7.54
C SER A 419 -2.43 0.78 8.33
N SER A 420 -3.75 0.73 8.42
CA SER A 420 -4.58 1.61 9.26
C SER A 420 -5.82 0.91 9.80
N GLY A 421 -6.14 -0.31 9.35
CA GLY A 421 -7.45 -0.92 9.59
C GLY A 421 -8.57 -0.03 9.02
N SER A 422 -9.70 0.05 9.72
CA SER A 422 -10.96 0.66 9.27
C SER A 422 -10.92 2.15 8.92
N GLU A 423 -9.83 2.87 9.22
CA GLU A 423 -9.79 4.34 9.15
C GLU A 423 -9.11 4.89 7.89
N LEU A 424 -8.57 4.05 6.99
CA LEU A 424 -7.89 4.49 5.77
C LEU A 424 -8.68 4.19 4.51
N HIS A 425 -8.94 5.22 3.71
CA HIS A 425 -9.48 5.13 2.36
C HIS A 425 -8.32 5.21 1.36
N LEU A 426 -8.03 4.11 0.68
CA LEU A 426 -7.04 4.02 -0.38
C LEU A 426 -7.74 4.04 -1.73
N GLN A 427 -7.56 5.13 -2.49
CA GLN A 427 -8.11 5.29 -3.83
C GLN A 427 -6.99 5.31 -4.86
N ILE A 428 -7.09 4.42 -5.85
CA ILE A 428 -6.14 4.24 -6.93
C ILE A 428 -6.92 4.38 -8.23
N ASP A 429 -6.56 5.34 -9.07
CA ASP A 429 -7.33 5.61 -10.28
C ASP A 429 -6.99 4.61 -11.41
N LYS A 430 -5.81 3.97 -11.41
CA LYS A 430 -5.44 2.90 -12.35
C LYS A 430 -4.84 1.68 -11.61
N ASN A 431 -3.56 1.38 -11.78
CA ASN A 431 -3.00 0.06 -11.49
C ASN A 431 -2.64 -0.15 -10.02
N LEU A 432 -3.01 -1.31 -9.47
CA LEU A 432 -2.59 -1.78 -8.16
C LEU A 432 -1.74 -3.04 -8.33
N ASN A 433 -0.52 -3.02 -7.81
CA ASN A 433 0.34 -4.19 -7.67
C ASN A 433 0.72 -4.36 -6.19
N ASN A 434 0.27 -5.46 -5.58
CA ASN A 434 0.46 -5.73 -4.17
C ASN A 434 1.10 -7.10 -3.93
N PRO A 435 2.44 -7.19 -3.94
CA PRO A 435 3.16 -8.32 -3.37
C PRO A 435 3.32 -8.24 -1.84
N GLY A 436 3.10 -7.07 -1.23
CA GLY A 436 3.23 -6.82 0.20
C GLY A 436 1.93 -6.96 0.98
N GLN A 437 1.75 -6.10 1.99
CA GLN A 437 0.57 -6.07 2.87
C GLN A 437 -0.20 -4.75 2.75
N LEU A 438 -1.51 -4.86 2.48
CA LEU A 438 -2.48 -3.77 2.59
C LEU A 438 -3.52 -4.13 3.65
N ASP A 439 -3.65 -3.28 4.67
CA ASP A 439 -4.69 -3.35 5.70
C ASP A 439 -5.37 -1.98 5.83
N VAL A 440 -6.49 -1.82 5.12
CA VAL A 440 -7.18 -0.55 4.91
C VAL A 440 -8.67 -0.65 5.24
N GLY A 441 -9.36 0.48 5.37
CA GLY A 441 -10.79 0.51 5.62
C GLY A 441 -11.54 0.31 4.32
N ALA A 442 -11.30 1.22 3.38
CA ALA A 442 -11.86 1.15 2.03
C ALA A 442 -10.73 1.09 1.00
N LEU A 443 -10.78 0.07 0.12
CA LEU A 443 -9.94 -0.01 -1.07
C LEU A 443 -10.80 0.30 -2.31
N GLN A 444 -10.40 1.31 -3.09
CA GLN A 444 -11.02 1.62 -4.37
C GLN A 444 -9.97 1.64 -5.48
N VAL A 445 -10.14 0.78 -6.47
CA VAL A 445 -9.42 0.81 -7.74
C VAL A 445 -10.43 1.17 -8.83
N LYS A 446 -10.25 2.31 -9.52
CA LYS A 446 -11.26 2.84 -10.45
C LYS A 446 -11.16 2.29 -11.87
N ASP A 447 -9.97 1.92 -12.29
CA ASP A 447 -9.67 1.42 -13.63
C ASP A 447 -8.35 0.64 -13.62
N GLY A 448 -7.89 0.14 -14.77
CA GLY A 448 -6.59 -0.53 -14.91
C GLY A 448 -6.57 -1.97 -14.43
N GLU A 449 -5.42 -2.42 -13.91
CA GLU A 449 -5.21 -3.81 -13.49
C GLU A 449 -4.88 -3.89 -12.00
N THR A 450 -5.47 -4.87 -11.32
CA THR A 450 -5.19 -5.19 -9.92
C THR A 450 -4.49 -6.54 -9.84
N HIS A 451 -3.23 -6.54 -9.45
CA HIS A 451 -2.43 -7.72 -9.18
C HIS A 451 -2.20 -7.85 -7.68
N ASN A 452 -2.63 -8.96 -7.09
CA ASN A 452 -2.38 -9.27 -5.70
C ASN A 452 -1.71 -10.63 -5.57
N SER A 453 -0.43 -10.64 -5.23
CA SER A 453 0.31 -11.84 -4.84
C SER A 453 0.64 -11.88 -3.34
N GLY A 454 0.39 -10.78 -2.63
CA GLY A 454 0.56 -10.65 -1.18
C GLY A 454 -0.77 -10.75 -0.44
N ARG A 455 -0.98 -9.84 0.50
CA ARG A 455 -2.19 -9.79 1.35
C ARG A 455 -2.90 -8.45 1.21
N ILE A 456 -4.19 -8.52 0.90
CA ILE A 456 -5.12 -7.38 0.99
C ILE A 456 -6.17 -7.74 2.03
N GLN A 457 -6.28 -6.90 3.06
CA GLN A 457 -7.37 -6.89 4.03
C GLN A 457 -8.05 -5.53 3.96
N ALA A 458 -9.35 -5.53 3.71
CA ALA A 458 -10.18 -4.32 3.72
C ALA A 458 -11.40 -4.49 4.63
N GLU A 459 -12.13 -3.41 4.92
CA GLU A 459 -13.55 -3.54 5.27
C GLU A 459 -14.40 -3.65 4.01
N THR A 460 -14.18 -2.75 3.06
CA THR A 460 -14.84 -2.73 1.76
C THR A 460 -13.82 -2.61 0.65
N ALA A 461 -14.07 -3.31 -0.47
CA ALA A 461 -13.25 -3.19 -1.66
C ALA A 461 -14.13 -3.00 -2.90
N SER A 462 -13.78 -2.01 -3.73
CA SER A 462 -14.37 -1.79 -5.05
C SER A 462 -13.28 -1.78 -6.11
N ILE A 463 -13.27 -2.80 -6.96
CA ILE A 463 -12.25 -3.00 -7.99
C ILE A 463 -12.91 -2.88 -9.36
N ARG A 464 -12.41 -1.98 -10.20
CA ARG A 464 -12.88 -1.77 -11.57
C ARG A 464 -11.71 -1.75 -12.54
N GLY A 465 -11.96 -2.07 -13.80
CA GLY A 465 -10.98 -1.93 -14.87
C GLY A 465 -10.88 -3.17 -15.77
N ASN A 466 -9.67 -3.49 -16.19
CA ASN A 466 -9.40 -4.56 -17.15
C ASN A 466 -9.26 -5.92 -16.47
N LYS A 467 -8.47 -6.01 -15.40
CA LYS A 467 -8.10 -7.30 -14.81
C LYS A 467 -8.02 -7.27 -13.30
N LEU A 468 -8.54 -8.32 -12.65
CA LEU A 468 -8.21 -8.69 -11.28
C LEU A 468 -7.45 -10.01 -11.31
N ASP A 469 -6.14 -9.98 -11.07
CA ASP A 469 -5.29 -11.15 -10.87
C ASP A 469 -4.98 -11.31 -9.38
N ASN A 470 -5.54 -12.34 -8.77
CA ASN A 470 -5.36 -12.65 -7.36
C ASN A 470 -4.72 -14.04 -7.20
N SER A 471 -3.42 -14.04 -6.96
CA SER A 471 -2.66 -15.23 -6.57
C SER A 471 -2.36 -15.27 -5.06
N GLY A 472 -2.63 -14.18 -4.34
CA GLY A 472 -2.43 -14.03 -2.90
C GLY A 472 -3.73 -14.19 -2.09
N HIS A 473 -3.81 -13.50 -0.95
CA HIS A 473 -5.01 -13.47 -0.10
C HIS A 473 -5.68 -12.11 -0.17
N PHE A 474 -6.92 -12.07 -0.66
CA PHE A 474 -7.74 -10.86 -0.73
C PHE A 474 -9.02 -11.07 0.07
N SER A 475 -9.10 -10.40 1.22
CA SER A 475 -10.27 -10.46 2.11
C SER A 475 -10.86 -9.09 2.40
N ALA A 476 -12.19 -9.05 2.55
CA ALA A 476 -12.91 -7.90 3.09
C ALA A 476 -13.84 -8.31 4.24
N SER A 477 -13.92 -7.49 5.29
CA SER A 477 -14.77 -7.78 6.45
C SER A 477 -16.27 -7.50 6.20
N LYS A 478 -16.61 -6.75 5.14
CA LYS A 478 -18.00 -6.47 4.72
C LYS A 478 -18.28 -6.99 3.32
N HIS A 479 -17.63 -6.43 2.29
CA HIS A 479 -17.86 -6.85 0.91
C HIS A 479 -16.70 -6.56 -0.04
N ILE A 480 -16.63 -7.36 -1.11
CA ILE A 480 -15.82 -7.09 -2.31
C ILE A 480 -16.77 -6.93 -3.49
N ASP A 481 -16.69 -5.80 -4.20
CA ASP A 481 -17.34 -5.54 -5.48
C ASP A 481 -16.26 -5.41 -6.57
N ALA A 482 -16.08 -6.46 -7.37
CA ALA A 482 -15.16 -6.48 -8.50
C ALA A 482 -15.96 -6.46 -9.80
N ALA A 483 -15.71 -5.44 -10.63
CA ALA A 483 -16.27 -5.27 -11.96
C ALA A 483 -15.13 -5.07 -12.97
N THR A 484 -14.54 -6.16 -13.45
CA THR A 484 -13.38 -6.17 -14.37
C THR A 484 -13.68 -7.06 -15.57
N HIS A 485 -13.03 -6.83 -16.71
CA HIS A 485 -13.23 -7.67 -17.91
C HIS A 485 -12.75 -9.11 -17.67
N GLU A 486 -11.57 -9.28 -17.08
CA GLU A 486 -10.98 -10.56 -16.72
C GLU A 486 -10.77 -10.67 -15.21
N MET A 487 -11.02 -11.85 -14.65
CA MET A 487 -10.71 -12.21 -13.27
C MET A 487 -9.98 -13.55 -13.22
N ASP A 488 -8.75 -13.53 -12.76
CA ASP A 488 -7.96 -14.73 -12.49
C ASP A 488 -7.78 -14.86 -10.98
N ASN A 489 -8.30 -15.94 -10.40
CA ASN A 489 -8.14 -16.24 -8.99
C ASN A 489 -7.47 -17.60 -8.81
N SER A 490 -6.19 -17.58 -8.48
CA SER A 490 -5.45 -18.77 -8.05
C SER A 490 -5.16 -18.79 -6.55
N GLY A 491 -5.43 -17.68 -5.85
CA GLY A 491 -5.30 -17.52 -4.41
C GLY A 491 -6.64 -17.64 -3.65
N VAL A 492 -6.84 -16.78 -2.66
CA VAL A 492 -8.07 -16.71 -1.86
C VAL A 492 -8.76 -15.36 -2.07
N LEU A 493 -10.04 -15.40 -2.41
CA LEU A 493 -10.92 -14.25 -2.47
C LEU A 493 -12.10 -14.47 -1.51
N MET A 494 -12.19 -13.65 -0.46
CA MET A 494 -13.08 -13.94 0.67
C MET A 494 -13.77 -12.69 1.23
N ALA A 495 -15.09 -12.72 1.33
CA ALA A 495 -15.84 -11.72 2.09
C ALA A 495 -17.22 -12.26 2.50
N PRO A 496 -17.93 -11.59 3.43
CA PRO A 496 -19.34 -11.85 3.66
C PRO A 496 -20.19 -11.70 2.41
N SER A 497 -20.03 -10.57 1.69
CA SER A 497 -20.69 -10.35 0.40
C SER A 497 -19.67 -10.22 -0.73
N LEU A 498 -19.90 -10.94 -1.82
CA LEU A 498 -19.05 -10.95 -3.01
C LEU A 498 -19.89 -10.61 -4.23
N TYR A 499 -19.47 -9.60 -4.99
CA TYR A 499 -20.09 -9.22 -6.25
C TYR A 499 -19.01 -9.23 -7.33
N LEU A 500 -18.99 -10.25 -8.16
CA LEU A 500 -18.00 -10.44 -9.22
C LEU A 500 -18.70 -10.30 -10.57
N ARG A 501 -18.31 -9.30 -11.36
CA ARG A 501 -18.90 -8.98 -12.67
C ARG A 501 -17.81 -8.81 -13.72
N GLY A 502 -17.93 -9.50 -14.85
CA GLY A 502 -16.93 -9.41 -15.92
C GLY A 502 -17.29 -10.16 -17.18
N ASP A 503 -16.35 -10.25 -18.10
CA ASP A 503 -16.48 -11.10 -19.29
C ASP A 503 -16.05 -12.52 -18.94
N SER A 504 -14.93 -12.68 -18.24
CA SER A 504 -14.38 -13.99 -17.87
C SER A 504 -13.95 -14.08 -16.41
N LEU A 505 -14.16 -15.27 -15.83
CA LEU A 505 -13.64 -15.66 -14.52
C LEU A 505 -12.93 -17.01 -14.63
N ASN A 506 -11.65 -17.05 -14.27
CA ASN A 506 -10.90 -18.28 -14.08
C ASN A 506 -10.61 -18.44 -12.59
N ASN A 507 -11.20 -19.46 -11.97
CA ASN A 507 -10.94 -19.78 -10.57
C ASN A 507 -10.21 -21.13 -10.46
N SER A 508 -8.93 -21.10 -10.10
CA SER A 508 -8.17 -22.29 -9.67
C SER A 508 -7.88 -22.29 -8.16
N GLY A 509 -8.22 -21.20 -7.46
CA GLY A 509 -8.06 -21.03 -6.03
C GLY A 509 -9.38 -21.20 -5.25
N GLN A 510 -9.62 -20.31 -4.29
CA GLN A 510 -10.81 -20.30 -3.45
C GLN A 510 -11.59 -18.98 -3.60
N ILE A 511 -12.90 -19.08 -3.82
CA ILE A 511 -13.85 -17.96 -3.75
C ILE A 511 -14.83 -18.28 -2.62
N ILE A 512 -14.73 -17.56 -1.50
CA ILE A 512 -15.43 -17.89 -0.26
C ILE A 512 -16.36 -16.75 0.16
N GLY A 513 -17.67 -17.01 0.09
CA GLY A 513 -18.67 -16.16 0.74
C GLY A 513 -18.90 -16.66 2.16
N THR A 514 -18.55 -15.90 3.20
CA THR A 514 -18.54 -16.42 4.60
C THR A 514 -19.93 -16.65 5.23
N GLY A 515 -20.99 -16.67 4.41
CA GLY A 515 -22.34 -17.10 4.78
C GLY A 515 -23.25 -16.01 5.38
N SER A 516 -22.72 -14.87 5.82
CA SER A 516 -23.52 -13.75 6.33
C SER A 516 -23.97 -12.74 5.27
N GLY A 517 -23.53 -12.87 4.02
CA GLY A 517 -23.88 -11.98 2.90
C GLY A 517 -24.09 -12.72 1.57
N SER A 518 -24.47 -11.96 0.54
CA SER A 518 -24.78 -12.48 -0.80
C SER A 518 -23.52 -12.73 -1.63
N MET A 519 -23.47 -13.84 -2.37
CA MET A 519 -22.47 -14.08 -3.42
C MET A 519 -23.14 -13.96 -4.79
N GLN A 520 -22.70 -13.01 -5.60
CA GLN A 520 -23.15 -12.82 -6.97
C GLN A 520 -21.97 -12.93 -7.91
N ILE A 521 -22.06 -13.83 -8.89
CA ILE A 521 -21.07 -13.94 -9.97
C ILE A 521 -21.83 -13.82 -11.28
N TRP A 522 -21.49 -12.79 -12.04
CA TRP A 522 -22.05 -12.52 -13.37
C TRP A 522 -20.91 -12.40 -14.36
N THR A 523 -20.69 -13.45 -15.15
CA THR A 523 -19.67 -13.45 -16.20
C THR A 523 -20.21 -14.05 -17.49
N ALA A 524 -19.62 -13.74 -18.65
CA ALA A 524 -19.98 -14.44 -19.87
C ALA A 524 -19.43 -15.88 -19.83
N ASP A 525 -18.14 -16.02 -19.48
CA ASP A 525 -17.40 -17.27 -19.46
C ASP A 525 -16.81 -17.55 -18.08
N TRP A 526 -17.16 -18.69 -17.48
CA TRP A 526 -16.63 -19.10 -16.18
C TRP A 526 -15.94 -20.46 -16.22
N ASN A 527 -14.65 -20.47 -15.92
CA ASN A 527 -13.89 -21.69 -15.68
C ASN A 527 -13.62 -21.86 -14.17
N ASN A 528 -14.23 -22.88 -13.57
CA ASN A 528 -13.99 -23.23 -12.17
C ASN A 528 -13.20 -24.55 -12.06
N TYR A 529 -11.93 -24.44 -11.72
CA TYR A 529 -11.05 -25.55 -11.36
C TYR A 529 -10.85 -25.68 -9.84
N GLY A 530 -11.16 -24.62 -9.08
CA GLY A 530 -10.97 -24.53 -7.64
C GLY A 530 -12.22 -24.75 -6.80
N HIS A 531 -12.31 -24.04 -5.68
CA HIS A 531 -13.45 -24.10 -4.76
C HIS A 531 -14.26 -22.80 -4.77
N VAL A 532 -15.59 -22.94 -4.77
CA VAL A 532 -16.53 -21.81 -4.66
C VAL A 532 -17.55 -22.12 -3.58
N GLY A 533 -17.67 -21.19 -2.64
CA GLY A 533 -18.58 -21.25 -1.50
C GLY A 533 -17.87 -21.57 -0.18
N ASN A 534 -18.67 -21.77 0.85
CA ASN A 534 -18.30 -22.04 2.22
C ASN A 534 -18.87 -23.41 2.55
N SER A 535 -18.01 -24.43 2.49
CA SER A 535 -18.40 -25.80 2.80
C SER A 535 -18.76 -25.87 4.29
N ALA A 536 -19.97 -26.35 4.63
CA ALA A 536 -20.30 -26.73 6.00
C ALA A 536 -19.32 -27.83 6.46
N GLY A 537 -18.23 -27.45 7.13
CA GLY A 537 -17.17 -28.35 7.59
C GLY A 537 -15.74 -27.95 7.18
N GLY A 538 -15.55 -26.94 6.34
CA GLY A 538 -14.26 -26.28 6.19
C GLY A 538 -14.16 -25.17 7.22
N SER A 539 -13.32 -25.33 8.25
CA SER A 539 -12.90 -24.17 9.04
C SER A 539 -12.38 -23.11 8.07
N ALA A 540 -12.82 -21.86 8.23
CA ALA A 540 -12.21 -20.73 7.52
C ALA A 540 -10.67 -20.90 7.62
N PRO A 541 -9.92 -20.79 6.51
CA PRO A 541 -8.47 -20.89 6.58
C PRO A 541 -7.99 -19.93 7.67
N ASP A 542 -7.22 -20.48 8.61
CA ASP A 542 -6.74 -19.76 9.77
C ASP A 542 -6.12 -18.44 9.30
N ASN A 543 -6.69 -17.34 9.78
CA ASN A 543 -6.35 -15.98 9.36
C ASN A 543 -4.98 -15.52 9.92
N SER A 544 -4.15 -16.46 10.35
CA SER A 544 -2.94 -16.25 11.15
C SER A 544 -1.64 -16.75 10.51
N ASP A 545 -1.65 -17.16 9.23
CA ASP A 545 -0.40 -17.53 8.56
C ASP A 545 0.39 -16.26 8.17
N THR A 546 1.12 -15.74 9.16
CA THR A 546 2.04 -14.60 9.07
C THR A 546 3.40 -14.94 8.46
N ASP A 547 3.63 -16.18 8.03
CA ASP A 547 4.94 -16.59 7.51
C ASP A 547 4.88 -16.79 6.00
N GLY A 548 5.44 -15.81 5.29
CA GLY A 548 5.68 -15.89 3.87
C GLY A 548 6.55 -17.10 3.49
N ALA A 549 6.23 -17.67 2.33
CA ALA A 549 7.07 -18.56 1.54
C ALA A 549 7.34 -19.98 2.09
N GLN A 550 6.40 -20.90 1.87
CA GLN A 550 6.71 -22.24 1.31
C GLN A 550 5.52 -22.77 0.51
N ASN A 551 5.69 -22.78 -0.82
CA ASN A 551 4.97 -23.68 -1.71
C ASN A 551 5.26 -25.14 -1.31
N LYS A 552 4.25 -25.85 -0.79
CA LYS A 552 4.21 -27.32 -0.89
C LYS A 552 2.79 -27.86 -0.83
N THR A 553 2.24 -28.08 -2.02
CA THR A 553 1.38 -29.21 -2.40
C THR A 553 0.10 -29.41 -1.58
N ALA A 554 -1.01 -28.98 -2.18
CA ALA A 554 -2.35 -29.50 -1.89
C ALA A 554 -2.41 -31.01 -2.18
N THR A 555 -2.03 -31.83 -1.20
CA THR A 555 -2.43 -33.24 -1.10
C THR A 555 -2.40 -33.67 0.36
N ARG A 556 -3.47 -33.36 1.11
CA ARG A 556 -3.83 -34.18 2.28
C ARG A 556 -4.95 -35.11 1.86
N LYS A 557 -4.52 -36.28 1.40
CA LYS A 557 -5.29 -37.50 1.17
C LYS A 557 -6.23 -37.74 2.36
N GLN A 558 -7.54 -37.60 2.17
CA GLN A 558 -8.53 -38.12 3.11
C GLN A 558 -8.50 -39.65 3.02
N THR A 559 -7.82 -40.28 3.98
CA THR A 559 -7.97 -41.71 4.24
C THR A 559 -8.91 -41.87 5.43
N GLY A 560 -10.12 -42.40 5.16
CA GLY A 560 -10.91 -43.28 6.01
C GLY A 560 -11.35 -42.76 7.38
N GLY A 561 -12.67 -42.56 7.54
CA GLY A 561 -13.30 -42.48 8.86
C GLY A 561 -14.74 -42.01 8.79
N SER A 562 -15.68 -42.95 8.72
CA SER A 562 -17.10 -42.70 9.02
C SER A 562 -17.24 -41.96 10.34
N SER A 563 -17.85 -40.78 10.33
CA SER A 563 -18.50 -40.22 11.51
C SER A 563 -19.70 -39.41 11.06
N ALA A 564 -20.84 -39.78 11.66
CA ALA A 564 -22.16 -39.30 11.36
C ALA A 564 -22.24 -37.76 11.41
N ALA A 565 -22.90 -37.20 10.41
CA ALA A 565 -23.36 -35.83 10.39
C ALA A 565 -24.42 -35.63 11.49
N THR A 566 -23.99 -35.15 12.66
CA THR A 566 -24.89 -34.48 13.59
C THR A 566 -25.08 -33.05 13.11
N THR A 567 -26.25 -32.82 12.52
CA THR A 567 -26.80 -31.52 12.16
C THR A 567 -26.93 -30.63 13.40
N SER A 568 -25.95 -29.76 13.64
CA SER A 568 -26.16 -28.59 14.49
C SER A 568 -26.69 -27.46 13.61
N SER A 569 -28.02 -27.35 13.59
CA SER A 569 -28.74 -26.14 13.24
C SER A 569 -28.17 -24.96 14.02
N SER A 570 -27.46 -24.08 13.33
CA SER A 570 -27.25 -22.72 13.77
C SER A 570 -27.78 -21.83 12.66
N ASP A 571 -28.79 -21.03 13.00
CA ASP A 571 -29.35 -19.97 12.19
C ASP A 571 -28.25 -18.96 11.82
N ASN A 572 -27.46 -19.28 10.80
CA ASN A 572 -26.78 -18.27 10.02
C ASN A 572 -27.81 -17.82 8.98
N SER A 573 -28.14 -16.52 8.97
CA SER A 573 -28.92 -15.89 7.91
C SER A 573 -28.18 -16.06 6.58
N ALA A 574 -28.36 -17.22 5.96
CA ALA A 574 -27.49 -17.70 4.92
C ALA A 574 -27.80 -16.90 3.65
N GLY A 575 -26.88 -16.02 3.25
CA GLY A 575 -27.07 -15.22 2.05
C GLY A 575 -27.27 -16.11 0.82
N SER A 576 -28.24 -15.75 -0.03
CA SER A 576 -28.45 -16.44 -1.30
C SER A 576 -27.27 -16.18 -2.23
N SER A 577 -26.81 -17.22 -2.93
CA SER A 577 -25.81 -17.07 -3.98
C SER A 577 -26.47 -17.16 -5.34
N SER A 578 -26.28 -16.17 -6.22
CA SER A 578 -26.82 -16.15 -7.57
C SER A 578 -25.67 -16.10 -8.57
N LEU A 579 -25.56 -17.13 -9.39
CA LEU A 579 -24.48 -17.27 -10.38
C LEU A 579 -25.13 -17.32 -11.77
N THR A 580 -24.79 -16.35 -12.62
CA THR A 580 -25.40 -16.18 -13.96
C THR A 580 -24.31 -16.07 -15.00
N PHE A 581 -24.37 -16.92 -16.03
CA PHE A 581 -23.36 -16.91 -17.09
C PHE A 581 -23.85 -17.53 -18.40
N SER A 582 -23.13 -17.24 -19.48
CA SER A 582 -23.39 -17.83 -20.79
C SER A 582 -22.75 -19.21 -20.88
N HIS A 583 -21.50 -19.34 -20.43
CA HIS A 583 -20.77 -20.60 -20.47
C HIS A 583 -20.13 -20.91 -19.12
N ILE A 584 -20.24 -22.16 -18.69
CA ILE A 584 -19.51 -22.66 -17.52
C ILE A 584 -18.79 -23.96 -17.85
N THR A 585 -17.54 -24.01 -17.41
CA THR A 585 -16.77 -25.24 -17.26
C THR A 585 -16.41 -25.41 -15.79
N ASN A 586 -17.03 -26.38 -15.13
CA ASN A 586 -16.69 -26.74 -13.76
C ASN A 586 -15.95 -28.07 -13.71
N SER A 587 -14.71 -28.04 -13.27
CA SER A 587 -13.93 -29.22 -12.88
C SER A 587 -13.58 -29.22 -11.37
N GLY A 588 -13.93 -28.13 -10.67
CA GLY A 588 -13.76 -27.97 -9.23
C GLY A 588 -15.03 -28.27 -8.44
N SER A 589 -15.27 -27.48 -7.40
CA SER A 589 -16.45 -27.62 -6.54
C SER A 589 -17.21 -26.32 -6.36
N ILE A 590 -18.54 -26.40 -6.35
CA ILE A 590 -19.46 -25.29 -6.10
C ILE A 590 -20.46 -25.71 -5.03
N SER A 591 -20.37 -25.14 -3.83
CA SER A 591 -21.28 -25.44 -2.72
C SER A 591 -21.27 -24.32 -1.67
N GLN A 592 -22.43 -23.71 -1.43
CA GLN A 592 -22.58 -22.64 -0.42
C GLN A 592 -23.61 -23.04 0.65
N SER A 593 -23.36 -22.67 1.91
CA SER A 593 -24.26 -22.94 3.04
C SER A 593 -25.67 -22.37 2.87
N GLY A 594 -25.83 -21.22 2.19
CA GLY A 594 -27.12 -20.61 1.83
C GLY A 594 -27.75 -21.10 0.53
N GLY A 595 -27.12 -22.06 -0.13
CA GLY A 595 -27.53 -22.56 -1.44
C GLY A 595 -27.09 -21.67 -2.59
N VAL A 596 -27.04 -22.27 -3.77
CA VAL A 596 -26.61 -21.63 -5.03
C VAL A 596 -27.74 -21.71 -6.04
N ASP A 597 -28.21 -20.55 -6.51
CA ASP A 597 -29.12 -20.42 -7.65
C ASP A 597 -28.26 -20.24 -8.92
N LEU A 598 -28.23 -21.27 -9.76
CA LEU A 598 -27.39 -21.34 -10.97
C LEU A 598 -28.23 -21.09 -12.22
N ASN A 599 -27.93 -20.02 -12.97
CA ASN A 599 -28.59 -19.69 -14.23
C ASN A 599 -27.60 -19.74 -15.40
N VAL A 600 -27.88 -20.58 -16.40
CA VAL A 600 -26.98 -20.83 -17.53
C VAL A 600 -27.75 -20.73 -18.83
N ALA A 601 -27.26 -19.91 -19.77
CA ALA A 601 -27.95 -19.63 -21.04
C ALA A 601 -27.24 -20.18 -22.31
N GLY A 602 -26.08 -20.83 -22.15
CA GLY A 602 -25.27 -21.36 -23.25
C GLY A 602 -24.71 -22.75 -22.93
N THR A 603 -23.39 -22.94 -23.02
CA THR A 603 -22.76 -24.25 -22.79
C THR A 603 -22.57 -24.51 -21.30
N PHE A 604 -22.90 -25.73 -20.87
CA PHE A 604 -22.70 -26.16 -19.48
C PHE A 604 -21.91 -27.46 -19.48
N THR A 605 -20.64 -27.38 -19.10
CA THR A 605 -19.80 -28.55 -18.84
C THR A 605 -19.52 -28.69 -17.34
N ASN A 606 -19.85 -29.84 -16.77
CA ASN A 606 -19.53 -30.22 -15.40
C ASN A 606 -18.80 -31.56 -15.36
N ARG A 607 -17.54 -31.52 -14.91
CA ARG A 607 -16.71 -32.66 -14.51
C ARG A 607 -16.47 -32.74 -13.01
N GLY A 608 -16.86 -31.71 -12.26
CA GLY A 608 -16.67 -31.59 -10.82
C GLY A 608 -17.93 -31.87 -10.00
N ASP A 609 -17.97 -31.34 -8.78
CA ASP A 609 -19.09 -31.49 -7.85
C ASP A 609 -19.85 -30.16 -7.69
N MET A 610 -21.17 -30.18 -7.90
CA MET A 610 -22.06 -29.05 -7.65
C MET A 610 -23.16 -29.45 -6.66
N THR A 611 -23.33 -28.63 -5.62
CA THR A 611 -24.47 -28.67 -4.70
C THR A 611 -25.21 -27.34 -4.78
N LEU A 612 -26.39 -27.38 -5.37
CA LEU A 612 -27.17 -26.21 -5.75
C LEU A 612 -28.49 -26.16 -4.99
N LYS A 613 -29.02 -24.95 -4.84
CA LYS A 613 -30.40 -24.74 -4.45
C LYS A 613 -31.29 -24.87 -5.68
N SER A 614 -31.00 -24.11 -6.72
CA SER A 614 -31.73 -24.13 -7.98
C SER A 614 -30.77 -24.23 -9.16
N LEU A 615 -31.13 -25.05 -10.14
CA LEU A 615 -30.51 -25.05 -11.47
C LEU A 615 -31.55 -24.62 -12.50
N ASN A 616 -31.25 -23.56 -13.24
CA ASN A 616 -32.00 -23.15 -14.43
C ASN A 616 -31.04 -23.15 -15.62
N TYR A 617 -31.21 -24.13 -16.51
CA TYR A 617 -30.39 -24.28 -17.70
C TYR A 617 -31.23 -24.13 -18.96
N GLN A 618 -30.80 -23.27 -19.87
CA GLN A 618 -31.33 -23.14 -21.22
C GLN A 618 -30.16 -23.07 -22.20
N GLY A 619 -30.02 -24.06 -23.08
CA GLY A 619 -28.92 -24.05 -24.04
C GLY A 619 -28.91 -25.25 -24.97
N GLU A 620 -27.84 -25.44 -25.73
CA GLU A 620 -27.74 -26.57 -26.66
C GLU A 620 -27.43 -27.89 -25.93
N THR A 621 -26.35 -27.90 -25.15
CA THR A 621 -25.85 -29.12 -24.49
C THR A 621 -25.47 -28.88 -23.03
N LEU A 622 -26.09 -29.66 -22.14
CA LEU A 622 -25.65 -29.84 -20.76
C LEU A 622 -24.79 -31.12 -20.71
N ASP A 623 -23.47 -30.98 -20.59
CA ASP A 623 -22.50 -32.06 -20.47
C ASP A 623 -22.09 -32.23 -19.00
N ASN A 624 -22.69 -33.19 -18.32
CA ASN A 624 -22.38 -33.61 -16.95
C ASN A 624 -21.64 -34.95 -16.91
N ARG A 625 -20.88 -35.30 -17.96
CA ARG A 625 -20.13 -36.55 -18.00
C ARG A 625 -19.12 -36.62 -16.87
N GLU A 626 -19.07 -37.74 -16.15
CA GLU A 626 -18.19 -37.96 -14.97
C GLU A 626 -18.41 -36.98 -13.79
N GLY A 627 -19.24 -35.95 -13.97
CA GLY A 627 -19.54 -34.93 -12.98
C GLY A 627 -20.71 -35.29 -12.07
N LYS A 628 -20.91 -34.48 -11.02
CA LYS A 628 -22.04 -34.60 -10.10
C LYS A 628 -22.76 -33.28 -9.95
N ILE A 629 -24.05 -33.28 -10.27
CA ILE A 629 -24.98 -32.19 -10.00
C ILE A 629 -26.01 -32.70 -8.99
N ARG A 630 -26.09 -32.01 -7.85
CA ARG A 630 -27.16 -32.16 -6.86
C ARG A 630 -27.86 -30.83 -6.69
N SER A 631 -29.17 -30.78 -6.85
CA SER A 631 -29.94 -29.56 -6.60
C SER A 631 -31.22 -29.81 -5.81
N GLN A 632 -31.78 -28.77 -5.18
CA GLN A 632 -33.15 -28.88 -4.64
C GLN A 632 -34.14 -28.79 -5.80
N THR A 633 -34.00 -27.79 -6.66
CA THR A 633 -34.82 -27.64 -7.87
C THR A 633 -33.98 -27.65 -9.14
N ALA A 634 -34.55 -28.16 -10.23
CA ALA A 634 -33.94 -28.10 -11.55
C ALA A 634 -34.97 -27.86 -12.65
N ALA A 635 -34.73 -26.86 -13.49
CA ALA A 635 -35.40 -26.63 -14.76
C ALA A 635 -34.36 -26.70 -15.87
N VAL A 636 -34.52 -27.65 -16.81
CA VAL A 636 -33.56 -27.91 -17.88
C VAL A 636 -34.28 -27.87 -19.22
N GLN A 637 -33.83 -26.96 -20.08
CA GLN A 637 -34.20 -26.89 -21.49
C GLN A 637 -32.93 -27.07 -22.33
N ALA A 638 -32.79 -28.22 -23.00
CA ALA A 638 -31.60 -28.57 -23.77
C ALA A 638 -31.95 -29.24 -25.11
N THR A 639 -31.03 -29.22 -26.07
CA THR A 639 -31.09 -30.20 -27.16
C THR A 639 -30.61 -31.55 -26.65
N THR A 640 -29.43 -31.57 -26.01
CA THR A 640 -28.82 -32.78 -25.44
C THR A 640 -28.51 -32.59 -23.96
N LEU A 641 -28.88 -33.58 -23.15
CA LEU A 641 -28.36 -33.76 -21.80
C LEU A 641 -27.47 -35.00 -21.79
N ASP A 642 -26.17 -34.81 -21.63
CA ASP A 642 -25.20 -35.90 -21.50
C ASP A 642 -24.79 -36.07 -20.04
N ASN A 643 -25.12 -37.21 -19.47
CA ASN A 643 -24.83 -37.62 -18.10
C ASN A 643 -24.08 -38.96 -18.10
N GLU A 644 -23.29 -39.26 -19.15
CA GLU A 644 -22.51 -40.49 -19.21
C GLU A 644 -21.52 -40.59 -18.04
N SER A 645 -21.60 -41.69 -17.28
CA SER A 645 -20.84 -41.91 -16.03
C SER A 645 -20.99 -40.80 -14.98
N GLY A 646 -22.02 -39.96 -15.11
CA GLY A 646 -22.30 -38.82 -14.24
C GLY A 646 -23.44 -39.07 -13.26
N LEU A 647 -23.64 -38.12 -12.35
CA LEU A 647 -24.80 -38.03 -11.46
C LEU A 647 -25.53 -36.71 -11.71
N PHE A 648 -26.80 -36.80 -12.09
CA PHE A 648 -27.74 -35.68 -12.07
C PHE A 648 -28.87 -36.03 -11.11
N ALA A 649 -28.95 -35.37 -9.97
CA ALA A 649 -30.00 -35.58 -8.99
C ALA A 649 -30.60 -34.24 -8.55
N ALA A 650 -31.94 -34.14 -8.55
CA ALA A 650 -32.63 -33.02 -7.94
C ALA A 650 -33.71 -33.51 -6.97
N GLU A 651 -34.01 -32.75 -5.91
CA GLU A 651 -35.19 -33.05 -5.09
C GLU A 651 -36.47 -32.90 -5.91
N HIS A 652 -36.53 -31.90 -6.80
CA HIS A 652 -37.64 -31.68 -7.73
C HIS A 652 -37.15 -31.15 -9.08
N ILE A 653 -37.23 -31.99 -10.11
CA ILE A 653 -37.07 -31.55 -11.51
C ILE A 653 -38.40 -30.94 -11.97
N THR A 654 -38.48 -29.61 -12.01
CA THR A 654 -39.71 -28.86 -12.31
C THR A 654 -40.01 -28.80 -13.81
N ARG A 655 -38.96 -28.91 -14.65
CA ARG A 655 -39.06 -28.92 -16.10
C ARG A 655 -37.89 -29.70 -16.70
N LEU A 656 -38.18 -30.57 -17.66
CA LEU A 656 -37.18 -31.30 -18.43
C LEU A 656 -37.59 -31.36 -19.90
N ASP A 657 -37.18 -30.35 -20.66
CA ASP A 657 -37.43 -30.23 -22.10
C ASP A 657 -36.13 -30.55 -22.84
N ILE A 658 -36.01 -31.79 -23.31
CA ILE A 658 -34.81 -32.30 -23.98
C ILE A 658 -35.17 -33.02 -25.28
N GLN A 659 -34.29 -32.98 -26.28
CA GLN A 659 -34.44 -33.81 -27.48
C GLN A 659 -33.74 -35.17 -27.32
N LYS A 660 -32.62 -35.18 -26.59
CA LYS A 660 -31.81 -36.38 -26.33
C LYS A 660 -31.31 -36.42 -24.89
N LEU A 661 -31.42 -37.60 -24.27
CA LEU A 661 -30.79 -37.93 -22.99
C LEU A 661 -29.75 -39.03 -23.22
N ASN A 662 -28.47 -38.77 -22.93
CA ASN A 662 -27.44 -39.81 -22.80
C ASN A 662 -27.18 -40.04 -21.31
N ASN A 663 -27.61 -41.18 -20.78
CA ASN A 663 -27.37 -41.53 -19.36
C ASN A 663 -26.50 -42.78 -19.22
N LYS A 664 -25.66 -43.11 -20.20
CA LYS A 664 -24.86 -44.35 -20.22
C LYS A 664 -23.97 -44.46 -18.97
N ASN A 665 -24.08 -45.55 -18.20
CA ASN A 665 -23.38 -45.73 -16.91
C ASN A 665 -23.66 -44.63 -15.86
N GLY A 666 -24.67 -43.77 -16.08
CA GLY A 666 -24.98 -42.63 -15.24
C GLY A 666 -26.21 -42.85 -14.34
N VAL A 667 -26.41 -41.92 -13.43
CA VAL A 667 -27.58 -41.85 -12.55
C VAL A 667 -28.33 -40.54 -12.80
N PHE A 668 -29.60 -40.63 -13.17
CA PHE A 668 -30.49 -39.49 -13.35
C PHE A 668 -31.71 -39.65 -12.43
N TYR A 669 -31.89 -38.74 -11.47
CA TYR A 669 -32.88 -38.91 -10.39
C TYR A 669 -33.64 -37.63 -10.06
N SER A 670 -34.96 -37.73 -9.92
CA SER A 670 -35.81 -36.71 -9.29
C SER A 670 -36.39 -37.26 -7.99
N GLY A 671 -36.30 -36.52 -6.88
CA GLY A 671 -36.98 -36.86 -5.63
C GLY A 671 -38.51 -36.74 -5.72
N ASP A 672 -38.99 -35.95 -6.68
CA ASP A 672 -40.39 -35.76 -7.04
C ASP A 672 -40.70 -36.48 -8.36
N ASP A 673 -41.81 -36.14 -9.01
CA ASP A 673 -42.14 -36.60 -10.35
C ASP A 673 -41.01 -36.29 -11.35
N LEU A 674 -40.83 -37.18 -12.32
CA LEU A 674 -39.97 -37.01 -13.47
C LEU A 674 -40.77 -37.37 -14.72
N ARG A 675 -40.99 -36.39 -15.59
CA ARG A 675 -41.73 -36.57 -16.84
C ARG A 675 -40.94 -36.00 -18.01
N PHE A 676 -40.80 -36.76 -19.09
CA PHE A 676 -40.18 -36.27 -20.32
C PHE A 676 -40.64 -37.08 -21.53
N SER A 677 -40.51 -36.46 -22.71
CA SER A 677 -40.81 -37.07 -23.99
C SER A 677 -39.64 -36.90 -24.96
N VAL A 678 -39.16 -37.99 -25.55
CA VAL A 678 -38.05 -37.96 -26.52
C VAL A 678 -38.37 -38.83 -27.74
N ALA A 679 -37.73 -38.55 -28.88
CA ALA A 679 -38.00 -39.27 -30.13
C ALA A 679 -37.59 -40.75 -30.09
N HIS A 680 -36.52 -41.06 -29.35
CA HIS A 680 -36.02 -42.40 -29.12
C HIS A 680 -35.35 -42.42 -27.75
N PHE A 681 -35.77 -43.32 -26.88
CA PHE A 681 -35.24 -43.40 -25.52
C PHE A 681 -34.40 -44.66 -25.33
N GLU A 682 -33.13 -44.47 -24.96
CA GLU A 682 -32.20 -45.54 -24.63
C GLU A 682 -31.74 -45.41 -23.18
N ASN A 683 -31.93 -46.46 -22.40
CA ASN A 683 -31.34 -46.61 -21.07
C ASN A 683 -30.46 -47.86 -21.09
N PRO A 684 -29.18 -47.74 -21.54
CA PRO A 684 -28.30 -48.90 -21.72
C PRO A 684 -27.92 -49.56 -20.37
N ALA A 685 -27.26 -50.71 -20.44
CA ALA A 685 -26.78 -51.40 -19.24
C ALA A 685 -25.86 -50.48 -18.41
N GLY A 686 -25.96 -50.57 -17.08
CA GLY A 686 -25.24 -49.70 -16.14
C GLY A 686 -25.90 -48.35 -15.87
N SER A 687 -26.91 -47.96 -16.65
CA SER A 687 -27.67 -46.72 -16.45
C SER A 687 -28.83 -46.88 -15.48
N THR A 688 -29.04 -45.87 -14.63
CA THR A 688 -30.19 -45.79 -13.71
C THR A 688 -30.94 -44.48 -13.91
N ILE A 689 -32.24 -44.57 -14.16
CA ILE A 689 -33.14 -43.41 -14.19
C ILE A 689 -34.27 -43.66 -13.19
N GLY A 690 -34.50 -42.70 -12.29
CA GLY A 690 -35.38 -42.89 -11.15
C GLY A 690 -36.23 -41.68 -10.78
N SER A 691 -37.39 -41.95 -10.19
CA SER A 691 -38.22 -40.94 -9.52
C SER A 691 -38.61 -41.38 -8.11
N GLY A 692 -38.60 -40.44 -7.17
CA GLY A 692 -39.13 -40.60 -5.82
C GLY A 692 -40.66 -40.61 -5.76
N LYS A 693 -41.35 -40.25 -6.86
CA LYS A 693 -42.81 -40.38 -7.04
C LYS A 693 -43.12 -41.04 -8.38
N THR A 694 -43.54 -40.28 -9.39
CA THR A 694 -43.93 -40.80 -10.71
C THR A 694 -42.80 -40.63 -11.72
N LEU A 695 -42.38 -41.72 -12.37
CA LEU A 695 -41.57 -41.64 -13.60
C LEU A 695 -42.48 -41.86 -14.80
N SER A 696 -42.65 -40.85 -15.66
CA SER A 696 -43.45 -40.93 -16.88
C SER A 696 -42.56 -40.72 -18.11
N VAL A 697 -42.40 -41.75 -18.93
CA VAL A 697 -41.57 -41.72 -20.14
C VAL A 697 -42.45 -41.94 -21.36
N LYS A 698 -42.48 -40.95 -22.25
CA LYS A 698 -43.17 -41.03 -23.53
C LYS A 698 -42.17 -41.05 -24.68
N SER A 699 -42.15 -42.11 -25.47
CA SER A 699 -41.30 -42.18 -26.66
C SER A 699 -41.82 -43.21 -27.64
N PRO A 700 -41.79 -42.97 -28.97
CA PRO A 700 -42.14 -44.00 -29.95
C PRO A 700 -41.41 -45.33 -29.73
N ILE A 701 -40.14 -45.27 -29.32
CA ILE A 701 -39.32 -46.45 -29.01
C ILE A 701 -38.65 -46.25 -27.64
N ILE A 702 -38.83 -47.23 -26.76
CA ILE A 702 -38.16 -47.31 -25.46
C ILE A 702 -37.30 -48.58 -25.45
N ASP A 703 -35.98 -48.41 -25.38
CA ASP A 703 -35.00 -49.48 -25.23
C ASP A 703 -34.37 -49.40 -23.83
N ASN A 704 -34.75 -50.31 -22.94
CA ASN A 704 -34.25 -50.37 -21.57
C ASN A 704 -33.40 -51.62 -21.32
N ASP A 705 -32.10 -51.43 -21.15
CA ASP A 705 -31.14 -52.46 -20.73
C ASP A 705 -30.62 -52.21 -19.29
N GLY A 706 -30.81 -50.99 -18.78
CA GLY A 706 -30.48 -50.58 -17.42
C GLY A 706 -31.66 -50.71 -16.46
N ARG A 707 -31.74 -49.79 -15.49
CA ARG A 707 -32.81 -49.72 -14.50
C ARG A 707 -33.65 -48.45 -14.67
N LEU A 708 -34.96 -48.62 -14.84
CA LEU A 708 -35.95 -47.56 -14.64
C LEU A 708 -36.73 -47.87 -13.38
N PHE A 709 -36.82 -46.91 -12.46
CA PHE A 709 -37.61 -47.11 -11.25
C PHE A 709 -38.44 -45.89 -10.84
N ALA A 710 -39.57 -46.16 -10.20
CA ALA A 710 -40.40 -45.14 -9.56
C ALA A 710 -40.91 -45.65 -8.21
N ASN A 711 -40.76 -44.86 -7.16
CA ASN A 711 -41.25 -45.27 -5.84
C ASN A 711 -42.79 -45.30 -5.76
N ASN A 712 -43.48 -44.49 -6.57
CA ASN A 712 -44.94 -44.49 -6.65
C ASN A 712 -45.45 -45.14 -7.94
N VAL A 713 -45.30 -44.49 -9.11
CA VAL A 713 -45.85 -45.00 -10.38
C VAL A 713 -44.80 -44.92 -11.48
N LEU A 714 -44.57 -46.04 -12.19
CA LEU A 714 -43.80 -46.06 -13.42
C LEU A 714 -44.77 -46.11 -14.62
N GLU A 715 -44.82 -45.03 -15.39
CA GLU A 715 -45.67 -44.89 -16.58
C GLU A 715 -44.79 -44.89 -17.84
N LEU A 716 -45.07 -45.79 -18.79
CA LEU A 716 -44.36 -45.89 -20.06
C LEU A 716 -45.37 -45.87 -21.20
N GLU A 717 -45.22 -44.93 -22.14
CA GLU A 717 -46.04 -44.84 -23.36
C GLU A 717 -45.14 -44.95 -24.60
N ALA A 718 -45.29 -46.01 -25.39
CA ALA A 718 -44.46 -46.23 -26.57
C ALA A 718 -45.12 -47.01 -27.70
N GLN A 719 -44.69 -46.85 -28.95
CA GLN A 719 -45.10 -47.81 -30.00
C GLN A 719 -44.41 -49.16 -29.78
N ARG A 720 -43.13 -49.14 -29.42
CA ARG A 720 -42.34 -50.34 -29.14
C ARG A 720 -41.54 -50.15 -27.85
N LEU A 721 -41.69 -51.09 -26.92
CA LEU A 721 -40.93 -51.15 -25.67
C LEU A 721 -40.10 -52.45 -25.65
N ASN A 722 -38.78 -52.33 -25.71
CA ASN A 722 -37.85 -53.44 -25.46
C ASN A 722 -37.24 -53.29 -24.07
N ASN A 723 -37.57 -54.20 -23.16
CA ASN A 723 -37.01 -54.24 -21.82
C ASN A 723 -36.10 -55.46 -21.66
N ARG A 724 -34.78 -55.27 -21.75
CA ARG A 724 -33.76 -56.26 -21.38
C ARG A 724 -33.24 -56.07 -19.95
N GLY A 725 -33.52 -54.91 -19.35
CA GLY A 725 -33.12 -54.55 -18.00
C GLY A 725 -34.23 -54.71 -16.95
N ASN A 726 -34.30 -53.75 -16.03
CA ASN A 726 -35.24 -53.75 -14.91
C ASN A 726 -36.19 -52.54 -14.98
N LEU A 727 -37.50 -52.82 -14.95
CA LEU A 727 -38.55 -51.83 -14.77
C LEU A 727 -39.18 -52.06 -13.39
N GLN A 728 -39.10 -51.08 -12.50
CA GLN A 728 -39.63 -51.17 -11.14
C GLN A 728 -40.58 -50.02 -10.83
N GLY A 729 -41.73 -50.32 -10.26
CA GLY A 729 -42.70 -49.31 -9.87
C GLY A 729 -43.47 -49.72 -8.63
N GLY A 730 -43.84 -48.74 -7.79
CA GLY A 730 -44.85 -48.98 -6.75
C GLY A 730 -46.19 -49.45 -7.35
N ALA A 731 -46.54 -48.85 -8.48
CA ALA A 731 -47.51 -49.24 -9.50
C ALA A 731 -46.82 -49.13 -10.87
N LEU A 732 -47.35 -49.82 -11.89
CA LEU A 732 -46.84 -49.72 -13.25
C LEU A 732 -47.99 -49.55 -14.24
N ALA A 733 -47.84 -48.61 -15.18
CA ALA A 733 -48.76 -48.39 -16.28
C ALA A 733 -47.98 -48.37 -17.58
N ILE A 734 -47.98 -49.50 -18.29
CA ILE A 734 -47.29 -49.65 -19.57
C ILE A 734 -48.34 -49.66 -20.67
N ASP A 735 -48.28 -48.66 -21.55
CA ASP A 735 -49.12 -48.55 -22.75
C ASP A 735 -48.24 -48.62 -24.00
N THR A 736 -48.35 -49.72 -24.74
CA THR A 736 -47.57 -49.93 -25.94
C THR A 736 -48.26 -50.72 -27.04
N VAL A 737 -47.75 -50.67 -28.26
CA VAL A 737 -48.23 -51.55 -29.35
C VAL A 737 -47.48 -52.88 -29.28
N GLU A 738 -46.15 -52.85 -29.13
CA GLU A 738 -45.29 -54.02 -29.05
C GLU A 738 -44.41 -53.98 -27.80
N LEU A 739 -44.63 -54.92 -26.88
CA LEU A 739 -43.80 -55.13 -25.70
C LEU A 739 -42.94 -56.38 -25.87
N ASN A 740 -41.62 -56.21 -25.90
CA ASN A 740 -40.64 -57.27 -25.83
C ASN A 740 -39.88 -57.20 -24.50
N ASN A 741 -40.11 -58.17 -23.61
CA ASN A 741 -39.59 -58.19 -22.25
C ASN A 741 -38.76 -59.45 -21.95
N PRO A 742 -37.50 -59.52 -22.39
CA PRO A 742 -36.51 -60.47 -21.89
C PRO A 742 -35.84 -60.03 -20.57
N GLY A 743 -36.27 -58.91 -19.97
CA GLY A 743 -35.82 -58.42 -18.67
C GLY A 743 -36.83 -58.72 -17.56
N THR A 744 -36.87 -57.85 -16.55
CA THR A 744 -37.81 -57.94 -15.42
C THR A 744 -38.69 -56.70 -15.34
N ILE A 745 -39.98 -56.90 -15.13
CA ILE A 745 -40.98 -55.89 -14.79
C ILE A 745 -41.49 -56.24 -13.40
N GLU A 746 -41.26 -55.38 -12.41
CA GLU A 746 -41.53 -55.70 -11.01
C GLU A 746 -42.36 -54.61 -10.34
N GLN A 747 -43.50 -55.00 -9.81
CA GLN A 747 -44.26 -54.16 -8.89
C GLN A 747 -43.71 -54.32 -7.47
N THR A 748 -43.18 -53.24 -6.91
CA THR A 748 -42.57 -53.23 -5.57
C THR A 748 -43.46 -52.61 -4.50
N GLY A 749 -44.59 -52.00 -4.89
CA GLY A 749 -45.52 -51.29 -4.00
C GLY A 749 -46.94 -51.85 -3.97
N ARG A 750 -47.87 -51.09 -3.40
CA ARG A 750 -49.29 -51.48 -3.24
C ARG A 750 -50.18 -51.12 -4.44
N GLY A 751 -49.59 -50.70 -5.56
CA GLY A 751 -50.31 -50.28 -6.76
C GLY A 751 -50.87 -51.43 -7.60
N ILE A 752 -51.17 -51.14 -8.85
CA ILE A 752 -51.53 -52.14 -9.86
C ILE A 752 -50.48 -52.08 -10.96
N LEU A 753 -50.04 -53.25 -11.42
CA LEU A 753 -49.34 -53.43 -12.68
C LEU A 753 -50.37 -53.58 -13.81
N THR A 754 -50.41 -52.59 -14.69
CA THR A 754 -51.24 -52.59 -15.91
C THR A 754 -50.32 -52.60 -17.13
N VAL A 755 -50.52 -53.60 -18.00
CA VAL A 755 -49.82 -53.70 -19.29
C VAL A 755 -50.88 -53.74 -20.39
N LYS A 756 -50.91 -52.69 -21.22
CA LYS A 756 -51.70 -52.61 -22.45
C LYS A 756 -50.73 -52.78 -23.61
N ALA A 757 -50.79 -53.94 -24.26
CA ALA A 757 -49.96 -54.25 -25.42
C ALA A 757 -50.81 -54.96 -26.48
N LYS A 758 -50.63 -54.61 -27.76
CA LYS A 758 -51.24 -55.38 -28.86
C LYS A 758 -50.51 -56.72 -29.03
N ASN A 759 -49.18 -56.68 -28.95
CA ASN A 759 -48.31 -57.85 -28.96
C ASN A 759 -47.43 -57.83 -27.70
N LEU A 760 -47.42 -58.93 -26.96
CA LEU A 760 -46.59 -59.12 -25.77
C LEU A 760 -45.69 -60.35 -25.94
N HIS A 761 -44.39 -60.12 -26.02
CA HIS A 761 -43.36 -61.16 -25.93
C HIS A 761 -42.68 -61.03 -24.57
N ASN A 762 -42.84 -62.03 -23.72
CA ASN A 762 -42.31 -62.03 -22.37
C ASN A 762 -41.48 -63.29 -22.12
N GLN A 763 -40.38 -63.18 -21.39
CA GLN A 763 -39.69 -64.36 -20.88
C GLN A 763 -40.45 -64.98 -19.69
N LYS A 764 -40.18 -66.25 -19.43
CA LYS A 764 -40.72 -66.94 -18.24
C LYS A 764 -40.24 -66.20 -16.98
N ASP A 765 -41.16 -65.88 -16.08
CA ASP A 765 -40.92 -65.12 -14.83
C ASP A 765 -40.42 -63.66 -15.04
N GLY A 766 -40.60 -63.09 -16.25
CA GLY A 766 -40.17 -61.74 -16.59
C GLY A 766 -41.11 -60.60 -16.14
N ILE A 767 -42.33 -60.92 -15.72
CA ILE A 767 -43.34 -59.98 -15.19
C ILE A 767 -43.84 -60.53 -13.86
#